data_AF-I3NDJ8-F1
#
_entry.id   AF-I3NDJ8-F1
#
_cell.length_a   1.000
_cell.length_b   1.000
_cell.length_c   1.000
_cell.angle_alpha   90.00
_cell.angle_beta   90.00
_cell.angle_gamma   90.00
#
_symmetry.space_group_name_H-M   'P 1'
#
loop_
_entity.id
_entity.type
_entity.pdbx_description
1 polymer ?
#
loop_
_entity_poly.entity_id
_entity_poly.type
_entity_poly.pdbx_seq_one_letter_code
_entity_poly.pdbx_strand_id
1 'polypeptide(L)'
;LWLGLLVLLGLLGGGSAAVPMGPTWPEPVFGRLTSPGFPREYGNHQEWRWALRAPPGYRLRLYFTHFHLEPSFRCEYDFVKLSSGTKVLATLCGQESTDTEQAPGNDTFYSLGPSLDVTFRSDYSNEKPFTGFEAFYAAEDIDECREPPGEEATCDHHCHNHLGGFYCSCRAGYVLHQDKRTCSAPCSGQVLRGRSGELSSPEYPGPYPKLSSCSYGIRLEEGFSVTLDFVESFDVEAHPEAQCPYDSLTIQTDQEEYGPFCGKTLPPRIETKSNNVTILFVTDKSGAHTGWKIRYTSTAQPCPDPMAPPNGHISPVQTKYILKDSISVFCETGYELLQGALPLKSFTAVCQRDGSWDRPMPECSLVDCGPPEELPNTKVTLMSICKKSENRSYLVNDYYKHTIYSKWFNLTSKYVCEADGFWTSSKGEKSLPVCEPVCGLSARTTRGRIYGGQRAQPGDFPWQVLLLGQTTAAGALLYDNWILTAAHAIYGQKEEVSSLDIRMGILNRLSPNYTKAWAEAVFIHEGYTHEAGFDNDIALIKLKNKVVINSNIMPICLPGKEAEFLMRTNDIGTASGWGLTQRGFLARNLMFVDIPIVDHQKCTAAYEKQYPGGRVTDNMLCAGLETGGKDSCRGDSGGALVFLDNKTETWFVGGLVSWGSINCGEAGQYGVYTKVINYIPWIENIINNF
;
A
#
# COMPACT_ATOMS: atom_id res chain seq x y z
N LEU A 1 32.78 4.89 63.87
CA LEU A 1 33.74 6.00 63.66
C LEU A 1 32.90 7.22 63.26
N TRP A 2 32.85 8.32 64.02
CA TRP A 2 33.84 9.44 64.01
C TRP A 2 34.05 9.96 62.57
N LEU A 3 33.81 11.22 62.13
CA LEU A 3 33.45 12.54 62.72
C LEU A 3 32.61 13.35 61.68
N GLY A 4 32.01 14.53 61.93
CA GLY A 4 31.80 15.25 63.20
C GLY A 4 31.72 16.80 63.11
N LEU A 5 30.50 17.37 63.17
CA LEU A 5 30.14 18.70 63.77
C LEU A 5 30.55 20.04 63.10
N LEU A 6 29.56 20.91 62.85
CA LEU A 6 29.62 22.40 62.67
C LEU A 6 28.15 22.91 62.65
N VAL A 7 27.50 23.26 63.75
CA VAL A 7 27.62 24.42 64.67
C VAL A 7 27.07 25.75 64.11
N LEU A 8 25.83 26.05 64.55
CA LEU A 8 25.15 27.33 64.80
C LEU A 8 25.48 28.60 63.98
N LEU A 9 24.42 29.25 63.48
CA LEU A 9 23.97 30.58 63.93
C LEU A 9 22.53 30.88 63.43
N GLY A 10 21.66 31.47 64.25
CA GLY A 10 20.31 31.89 63.80
C GLY A 10 19.13 31.81 64.78
N LEU A 11 19.33 31.99 66.09
CA LEU A 11 18.23 32.25 67.02
C LEU A 11 17.91 33.76 67.02
N LEU A 12 16.69 34.14 66.62
CA LEU A 12 15.87 35.25 67.14
C LEU A 12 14.65 35.47 66.23
N GLY A 13 13.44 35.34 66.77
CA GLY A 13 12.20 35.48 65.98
C GLY A 13 11.01 34.67 66.47
N GLY A 14 10.88 34.45 67.78
CA GLY A 14 9.74 33.77 68.38
C GLY A 14 8.47 34.63 68.36
N GLY A 15 7.95 34.90 67.15
CA GLY A 15 6.60 35.41 66.98
C GLY A 15 5.62 34.27 67.24
N SER A 16 4.85 34.37 68.32
CA SER A 16 3.76 33.43 68.63
C SER A 16 2.68 33.54 67.56
N ALA A 17 2.83 32.77 66.48
CA ALA A 17 1.79 32.61 65.48
C ALA A 17 0.56 32.04 66.18
N ALA A 18 -0.50 32.84 66.27
CA ALA A 18 -1.77 32.38 66.78
C ALA A 18 -2.22 31.18 65.93
N VAL A 19 -2.39 30.02 66.58
CA VAL A 19 -2.99 28.85 65.95
C VAL A 19 -4.34 29.29 65.40
N PRO A 20 -4.63 29.13 64.10
CA PRO A 20 -5.96 29.41 63.58
C PRO A 20 -6.93 28.51 64.33
N MET A 21 -7.83 29.09 65.12
CA MET A 21 -8.92 28.33 65.70
C MET A 21 -9.69 27.73 64.52
N GLY A 22 -9.91 26.41 64.56
CA GLY A 22 -10.76 25.74 63.58
C GLY A 22 -12.14 26.42 63.55
N PRO A 23 -12.93 26.24 62.47
CA PRO A 23 -14.17 26.98 62.28
C PRO A 23 -15.07 26.87 63.52
N THR A 24 -15.16 27.97 64.26
CA THR A 24 -16.05 28.11 65.40
C THR A 24 -17.45 28.17 64.82
N TRP A 25 -18.15 27.03 64.82
CA TRP A 25 -19.57 26.99 64.51
C TRP A 25 -20.28 28.08 65.32
N PRO A 26 -21.10 28.94 64.69
CA PRO A 26 -21.81 29.99 65.41
C PRO A 26 -22.62 29.34 66.53
N GLU A 27 -22.64 29.97 67.72
CA GLU A 27 -23.45 29.46 68.83
C GLU A 27 -24.90 29.28 68.35
N PRO A 28 -25.55 28.14 68.67
CA PRO A 28 -26.86 27.84 68.12
C PRO A 28 -27.87 28.88 68.62
N VAL A 29 -28.29 29.77 67.72
CA VAL A 29 -29.19 30.89 68.04
C VAL A 29 -30.61 30.37 68.21
N PHE A 30 -30.93 29.94 69.43
CA PHE A 30 -32.29 29.68 69.87
C PHE A 30 -32.48 30.20 71.29
N GLY A 31 -33.72 30.43 71.68
CA GLY A 31 -34.01 30.89 73.03
C GLY A 31 -35.49 30.97 73.35
N ARG A 32 -35.74 31.35 74.61
CA ARG A 32 -37.07 31.51 75.20
C ARG A 32 -37.20 32.95 75.70
N LEU A 33 -38.27 33.62 75.29
CA LEU A 33 -38.67 34.93 75.76
C LEU A 33 -39.94 34.78 76.60
N THR A 34 -40.03 35.52 77.69
CA THR A 34 -41.24 35.57 78.52
C THR A 34 -41.53 37.01 78.93
N SER A 35 -42.79 37.31 79.19
CA SER A 35 -43.15 38.54 79.92
C SER A 35 -42.48 38.57 81.30
N PRO A 36 -42.18 39.76 81.84
CA PRO A 36 -41.61 39.87 83.18
C PRO A 36 -42.61 39.36 84.23
N GLY A 37 -42.16 38.45 85.10
CA GLY A 37 -43.00 37.83 86.12
C GLY A 37 -43.61 36.47 85.75
N PHE A 38 -43.61 36.10 84.46
CA PHE A 38 -44.17 34.84 83.94
C PHE A 38 -43.69 33.61 84.75
N PRO A 39 -44.56 32.65 85.13
CA PRO A 39 -45.98 32.52 84.74
C PRO A 39 -46.98 33.32 85.61
N ARG A 40 -46.51 34.23 86.46
CA ARG A 40 -47.40 35.17 87.18
C ARG A 40 -47.70 36.40 86.33
N GLU A 41 -48.65 37.20 86.79
CA GLU A 41 -49.05 38.47 86.19
C GLU A 41 -47.86 39.42 85.97
N TYR A 42 -47.88 40.13 84.85
CA TYR A 42 -46.91 41.19 84.57
C TYR A 42 -47.39 42.51 85.22
N GLY A 43 -46.44 43.44 85.44
CA GLY A 43 -46.75 44.72 86.06
C GLY A 43 -47.03 45.83 85.03
N ASN A 44 -47.68 46.89 85.49
CA ASN A 44 -47.92 48.11 84.72
C ASN A 44 -46.61 48.88 84.47
N HIS A 45 -46.59 49.77 83.49
CA HIS A 45 -45.48 50.65 83.10
C HIS A 45 -44.18 49.93 82.74
N GLN A 46 -44.26 48.75 82.13
CA GLN A 46 -43.09 47.98 81.72
C GLN A 46 -42.84 48.15 80.23
N GLU A 47 -41.57 48.30 79.84
CA GLU A 47 -41.16 48.21 78.44
C GLU A 47 -39.89 47.37 78.34
N TRP A 48 -39.97 46.29 77.57
CA TRP A 48 -38.90 45.32 77.37
C TRP A 48 -38.65 45.12 75.89
N ARG A 49 -37.38 45.21 75.49
CA ARG A 49 -36.96 45.10 74.10
C ARG A 49 -35.88 44.04 73.96
N TRP A 50 -36.15 43.03 73.14
CA TRP A 50 -35.18 41.99 72.79
C TRP A 50 -34.78 42.16 71.33
N ALA A 51 -33.50 42.48 71.10
CA ALA A 51 -32.92 42.60 69.77
C ALA A 51 -32.30 41.25 69.37
N LEU A 52 -33.10 40.36 68.78
CA LEU A 52 -32.65 39.03 68.37
C LEU A 52 -31.82 39.15 67.08
N ARG A 53 -30.67 38.47 67.03
CA ARG A 53 -29.73 38.50 65.90
C ARG A 53 -29.25 37.08 65.60
N ALA A 54 -29.38 36.67 64.34
CA ALA A 54 -28.82 35.44 63.79
C ALA A 54 -27.58 35.75 62.93
N PRO A 55 -26.76 34.75 62.55
CA PRO A 55 -25.72 34.94 61.56
C PRO A 55 -26.30 35.31 60.18
N PRO A 56 -25.51 35.93 59.27
CA PRO A 56 -25.88 36.04 57.86
C PRO A 56 -26.24 34.68 57.25
N GLY A 57 -27.17 34.66 56.29
CA GLY A 57 -27.72 33.41 55.72
C GLY A 57 -28.89 32.80 56.52
N TYR A 58 -29.18 33.32 57.73
CA TYR A 58 -30.30 32.84 58.56
C TYR A 58 -31.41 33.88 58.70
N ARG A 59 -32.64 33.39 58.84
CA ARG A 59 -33.81 34.14 59.35
C ARG A 59 -34.17 33.66 60.75
N LEU A 60 -34.87 34.48 61.53
CA LEU A 60 -35.35 34.14 62.86
C LEU A 60 -36.82 33.73 62.79
N ARG A 61 -37.08 32.49 63.17
CA ARG A 61 -38.41 31.94 63.41
C ARG A 61 -38.79 32.19 64.86
N LEU A 62 -39.99 32.71 65.12
CA LEU A 62 -40.55 32.93 66.46
C LEU A 62 -42.01 32.45 66.52
N TYR A 63 -42.37 31.74 67.58
CA TYR A 63 -43.74 31.31 67.85
C TYR A 63 -44.05 31.41 69.35
N PHE A 64 -45.34 31.49 69.69
CA PHE A 64 -45.82 31.59 71.06
C PHE A 64 -46.37 30.25 71.54
N THR A 65 -46.23 29.99 72.83
CA THR A 65 -46.75 28.79 73.53
C THR A 65 -47.76 29.16 74.61
N HIS A 66 -47.65 30.38 75.15
CA HIS A 66 -48.66 31.01 75.97
C HIS A 66 -48.77 32.49 75.59
N PHE A 67 -49.99 33.04 75.53
CA PHE A 67 -50.23 34.45 75.27
C PHE A 67 -51.55 34.90 75.91
N HIS A 68 -51.48 35.89 76.81
CA HIS A 68 -52.60 36.43 77.57
C HIS A 68 -52.23 37.85 78.04
N LEU A 69 -52.47 38.83 77.18
CA LEU A 69 -52.24 40.27 77.41
C LEU A 69 -53.58 41.01 77.49
N GLU A 70 -53.55 42.26 77.96
CA GLU A 70 -54.73 43.12 77.91
C GLU A 70 -55.21 43.33 76.45
N PRO A 71 -56.50 43.11 76.16
CA PRO A 71 -57.09 43.42 74.86
C PRO A 71 -57.34 44.93 74.73
N SER A 72 -56.93 45.52 73.60
CA SER A 72 -57.22 46.92 73.26
C SER A 72 -57.33 47.10 71.76
N PHE A 73 -58.09 48.11 71.31
CA PHE A 73 -58.26 48.40 69.89
C PHE A 73 -56.89 48.58 69.21
N ARG A 74 -56.59 47.72 68.23
CA ARG A 74 -55.30 47.66 67.51
C ARG A 74 -54.06 47.51 68.41
N CYS A 75 -54.24 46.98 69.61
CA CYS A 75 -53.16 46.78 70.58
C CYS A 75 -52.42 48.08 70.94
N GLU A 76 -53.19 49.15 71.23
CA GLU A 76 -52.66 50.47 71.57
C GLU A 76 -52.19 50.59 73.04
N TYR A 77 -52.73 49.78 73.96
CA TYR A 77 -52.35 49.74 75.37
C TYR A 77 -51.17 48.77 75.56
N ASP A 78 -51.47 47.54 75.97
CA ASP A 78 -50.49 46.46 76.11
C ASP A 78 -50.27 45.72 74.78
N PHE A 79 -49.01 45.44 74.45
CA PHE A 79 -48.70 44.71 73.23
C PHE A 79 -47.36 43.96 73.25
N VAL A 80 -47.25 42.95 72.40
CA VAL A 80 -45.99 42.44 71.86
C VAL A 80 -45.88 42.81 70.39
N LYS A 81 -44.89 43.64 70.03
CA LYS A 81 -44.62 44.08 68.66
C LYS A 81 -43.40 43.37 68.09
N LEU A 82 -43.56 42.82 66.90
CA LEU A 82 -42.51 42.12 66.14
C LEU A 82 -42.10 43.00 64.95
N SER A 83 -40.80 43.27 64.81
CA SER A 83 -40.25 44.09 63.71
C SER A 83 -38.96 43.52 63.15
N SER A 84 -38.83 43.53 61.82
CA SER A 84 -37.64 43.12 61.08
C SER A 84 -37.05 44.33 60.37
N GLY A 85 -36.07 44.98 61.00
CA GLY A 85 -35.58 46.29 60.56
C GLY A 85 -36.66 47.36 60.67
N THR A 86 -36.94 48.08 59.58
CA THR A 86 -37.98 49.13 59.54
C THR A 86 -39.39 48.59 59.37
N LYS A 87 -39.57 47.32 59.00
CA LYS A 87 -40.90 46.72 58.73
C LYS A 87 -41.44 46.05 59.99
N VAL A 88 -42.62 46.48 60.42
CA VAL A 88 -43.42 45.80 61.45
C VAL A 88 -44.01 44.54 60.82
N LEU A 89 -43.82 43.39 61.48
CA LEU A 89 -44.37 42.10 61.07
C LEU A 89 -45.75 41.88 61.69
N ALA A 90 -45.88 42.16 62.99
CA ALA A 90 -47.14 42.07 63.74
C ALA A 90 -47.10 42.97 64.99
N THR A 91 -48.28 43.35 65.48
CA THR A 91 -48.49 43.93 66.82
C THR A 91 -49.59 43.10 67.48
N LEU A 92 -49.32 42.51 68.64
CA LEU A 92 -50.11 41.44 69.23
C LEU A 92 -50.61 41.78 70.63
N CYS A 93 -51.86 41.45 70.96
CA CYS A 93 -52.49 41.68 72.27
C CYS A 93 -53.69 40.74 72.48
N GLY A 94 -54.34 40.81 73.65
CA GLY A 94 -55.46 39.92 74.00
C GLY A 94 -55.02 38.48 74.28
N GLN A 95 -55.99 37.55 74.20
CA GLN A 95 -55.79 36.10 74.34
C GLN A 95 -56.20 35.33 73.07
N GLU A 96 -57.29 35.76 72.42
CA GLU A 96 -57.79 35.26 71.15
C GLU A 96 -57.96 36.43 70.18
N SER A 97 -57.81 36.20 68.88
CA SER A 97 -57.93 37.26 67.87
C SER A 97 -59.39 37.64 67.63
N THR A 98 -59.66 38.94 67.50
CA THR A 98 -60.98 39.52 67.26
C THR A 98 -60.94 40.51 66.09
N ASP A 99 -62.08 41.11 65.75
CA ASP A 99 -62.21 42.17 64.73
C ASP A 99 -61.24 43.35 64.94
N THR A 100 -60.78 43.55 66.18
CA THR A 100 -59.99 44.72 66.62
C THR A 100 -58.65 44.36 67.27
N GLU A 101 -58.40 43.10 67.62
CA GLU A 101 -57.20 42.61 68.31
C GLU A 101 -56.58 41.41 67.59
N GLN A 102 -55.26 41.30 67.63
CA GLN A 102 -54.53 40.19 67.03
C GLN A 102 -53.77 39.42 68.11
N ALA A 103 -54.21 38.20 68.44
CA ALA A 103 -53.43 37.25 69.21
C ALA A 103 -52.57 36.38 68.26
N PRO A 104 -51.44 35.82 68.71
CA PRO A 104 -50.58 35.00 67.85
C PRO A 104 -51.16 33.63 67.50
N GLY A 105 -52.09 33.08 68.29
CA GLY A 105 -52.63 31.74 68.08
C GLY A 105 -51.55 30.67 67.93
N ASN A 106 -51.61 29.90 66.83
CA ASN A 106 -50.59 28.93 66.43
C ASN A 106 -49.65 29.46 65.33
N ASP A 107 -49.69 30.77 65.03
CA ASP A 107 -48.90 31.35 63.94
C ASP A 107 -47.41 31.37 64.28
N THR A 108 -46.60 31.18 63.25
CA THR A 108 -45.14 31.26 63.32
C THR A 108 -44.68 32.45 62.50
N PHE A 109 -43.96 33.37 63.14
CA PHE A 109 -43.46 34.60 62.55
C PHE A 109 -42.02 34.41 62.10
N TYR A 110 -41.69 34.92 60.91
CA TYR A 110 -40.34 34.87 60.34
C TYR A 110 -39.83 36.30 60.10
N SER A 111 -38.58 36.58 60.45
CA SER A 111 -37.92 37.82 60.02
C SER A 111 -37.56 37.78 58.54
N LEU A 112 -37.38 38.96 57.95
CA LEU A 112 -37.02 39.13 56.53
C LEU A 112 -35.50 39.07 56.29
N GLY A 113 -34.75 38.65 57.30
CA GLY A 113 -33.29 38.63 57.35
C GLY A 113 -32.79 38.28 58.76
N PRO A 114 -31.52 38.52 59.09
CA PRO A 114 -30.91 38.03 60.33
C PRO A 114 -31.30 38.78 61.63
N SER A 115 -32.30 39.66 61.59
CA SER A 115 -32.71 40.49 62.74
C SER A 115 -34.21 40.45 63.01
N LEU A 116 -34.58 40.26 64.27
CA LEU A 116 -35.95 40.35 64.77
C LEU A 116 -35.94 41.13 66.10
N ASP A 117 -36.54 42.31 66.09
CA ASP A 117 -36.70 43.14 67.28
C ASP A 117 -38.10 42.88 67.86
N VAL A 118 -38.15 42.39 69.11
CA VAL A 118 -39.37 42.07 69.85
C VAL A 118 -39.53 43.11 70.96
N THR A 119 -40.65 43.83 70.99
CA THR A 119 -40.95 44.83 72.04
C THR A 119 -42.22 44.44 72.78
N PHE A 120 -42.11 44.16 74.07
CA PHE A 120 -43.24 44.08 74.99
C PHE A 120 -43.43 45.43 75.69
N ARG A 121 -44.67 45.90 75.77
CA ARG A 121 -45.05 47.10 76.51
C ARG A 121 -46.31 46.81 77.33
N SER A 122 -46.33 47.29 78.57
CA SER A 122 -47.55 47.48 79.36
C SER A 122 -47.80 48.95 79.67
N ASP A 123 -49.07 49.31 79.74
CA ASP A 123 -49.57 50.67 79.93
C ASP A 123 -49.66 51.03 81.44
N TYR A 124 -50.44 52.03 81.85
CA TYR A 124 -50.56 52.42 83.26
C TYR A 124 -51.55 51.57 84.10
N SER A 125 -52.39 50.73 83.49
CA SER A 125 -53.51 50.04 84.15
C SER A 125 -53.82 48.65 83.57
N ASN A 126 -53.33 47.59 84.20
CA ASN A 126 -53.96 46.27 84.08
C ASN A 126 -55.23 46.22 84.95
N GLU A 127 -56.42 46.29 84.35
CA GLU A 127 -57.69 46.13 85.11
C GLU A 127 -57.96 44.68 85.54
N LYS A 128 -57.29 43.71 84.90
CA LYS A 128 -57.46 42.26 85.13
C LYS A 128 -56.09 41.56 85.28
N PRO A 129 -56.06 40.37 85.91
CA PRO A 129 -54.84 39.57 86.06
C PRO A 129 -54.39 38.92 84.74
N PHE A 130 -53.58 39.63 83.96
CA PHE A 130 -53.00 39.14 82.71
C PHE A 130 -51.64 38.47 82.94
N THR A 131 -51.51 37.19 82.55
CA THR A 131 -50.30 36.38 82.82
C THR A 131 -49.17 36.61 81.81
N GLY A 132 -49.41 37.36 80.73
CA GLY A 132 -48.41 37.74 79.74
C GLY A 132 -48.14 36.63 78.72
N PHE A 133 -46.88 36.38 78.36
CA PHE A 133 -46.55 35.49 77.25
C PHE A 133 -45.31 34.63 77.49
N GLU A 134 -45.26 33.51 76.76
CA GLU A 134 -44.07 32.68 76.53
C GLU A 134 -43.91 32.45 75.03
N ALA A 135 -42.72 32.79 74.52
CA ALA A 135 -42.34 32.62 73.12
C ALA A 135 -41.00 31.90 73.00
N PHE A 136 -40.85 31.14 71.92
CA PHE A 136 -39.60 30.49 71.55
C PHE A 136 -39.15 31.00 70.19
N TYR A 137 -37.84 31.19 70.04
CA TYR A 137 -37.24 31.57 68.77
C TYR A 137 -36.06 30.66 68.42
N ALA A 138 -35.81 30.51 67.12
CA ALA A 138 -34.66 29.81 66.56
C ALA A 138 -34.23 30.44 65.23
N ALA A 139 -32.92 30.40 64.94
CA ALA A 139 -32.41 30.68 63.61
C ALA A 139 -32.71 29.51 62.67
N GLU A 140 -33.24 29.83 61.49
CA GLU A 140 -33.58 28.92 60.41
C GLU A 140 -32.78 29.34 59.17
N ASP A 141 -32.19 28.36 58.49
CA ASP A 141 -31.39 28.55 57.27
C ASP A 141 -32.28 29.06 56.12
N ILE A 142 -31.80 30.02 55.34
CA ILE A 142 -32.50 30.50 54.14
C ILE A 142 -32.00 29.69 52.94
N ASP A 143 -32.86 28.89 52.32
CA ASP A 143 -32.52 28.18 51.08
C ASP A 143 -32.52 29.15 49.89
N GLU A 144 -31.41 29.84 49.65
CA GLU A 144 -31.28 30.86 48.59
C GLU A 144 -31.32 30.28 47.16
N CYS A 145 -31.39 28.96 47.04
CA CYS A 145 -31.66 28.26 45.79
C CYS A 145 -33.17 28.08 45.52
N ARG A 146 -34.03 28.27 46.54
CA ARG A 146 -35.51 28.28 46.42
C ARG A 146 -36.12 29.66 46.60
N GLU A 147 -35.60 30.43 47.54
CA GLU A 147 -35.99 31.81 47.85
C GLU A 147 -34.82 32.73 47.47
N PRO A 148 -34.57 32.98 46.17
CA PRO A 148 -33.44 33.80 45.75
C PRO A 148 -33.54 35.24 46.30
N PRO A 149 -32.44 35.84 46.77
CA PRO A 149 -32.39 37.23 47.21
C PRO A 149 -32.49 38.22 46.02
N GLY A 150 -33.70 38.38 45.47
CA GLY A 150 -34.03 39.29 44.37
C GLY A 150 -35.00 38.69 43.35
N GLU A 151 -35.12 39.34 42.20
CA GLU A 151 -35.96 38.89 41.08
C GLU A 151 -35.21 38.02 40.05
N GLU A 152 -33.87 37.94 40.14
CA GLU A 152 -33.01 37.16 39.25
C GLU A 152 -32.46 35.88 39.91
N ALA A 153 -32.15 34.87 39.08
CA ALA A 153 -31.59 33.60 39.54
C ALA A 153 -30.21 33.77 40.20
N THR A 154 -30.01 33.13 41.35
CA THR A 154 -28.82 33.28 42.20
C THR A 154 -27.53 32.70 41.59
N CYS A 155 -27.66 31.71 40.71
CA CYS A 155 -26.59 31.00 40.03
C CYS A 155 -26.96 30.74 38.56
N ASP A 156 -25.99 30.81 37.65
CA ASP A 156 -26.19 30.69 36.21
C ASP A 156 -26.46 29.23 35.75
N HIS A 157 -25.92 28.23 36.46
CA HIS A 157 -26.10 26.80 36.15
C HIS A 157 -26.67 25.98 37.32
N HIS A 158 -25.90 25.83 38.40
CA HIS A 158 -26.28 25.02 39.55
C HIS A 158 -26.09 25.81 40.85
N CYS A 159 -27.09 25.78 41.71
CA CYS A 159 -27.07 26.38 43.04
C CYS A 159 -27.03 25.28 44.10
N HIS A 160 -26.15 25.44 45.10
CA HIS A 160 -25.99 24.51 46.21
C HIS A 160 -26.15 25.26 47.53
N ASN A 161 -27.27 25.02 48.21
CA ASN A 161 -27.51 25.56 49.55
C ASN A 161 -26.71 24.81 50.61
N HIS A 162 -26.26 25.52 51.64
CA HIS A 162 -25.68 24.97 52.86
C HIS A 162 -26.05 25.83 54.07
N LEU A 163 -25.78 25.33 55.27
CA LEU A 163 -26.02 26.09 56.49
C LEU A 163 -25.26 27.44 56.46
N GLY A 164 -26.01 28.54 56.47
CA GLY A 164 -25.51 29.91 56.45
C GLY A 164 -25.18 30.49 55.06
N GLY A 165 -25.61 29.86 53.96
CA GLY A 165 -25.54 30.44 52.62
C GLY A 165 -25.45 29.44 51.48
N PHE A 166 -25.12 29.91 50.28
CA PHE A 166 -25.04 29.11 49.07
C PHE A 166 -23.74 29.30 48.29
N TYR A 167 -23.44 28.35 47.39
CA TYR A 167 -22.46 28.53 46.33
C TYR A 167 -22.98 28.02 44.98
N CYS A 168 -22.43 28.58 43.90
CA CYS A 168 -22.75 28.16 42.55
C CYS A 168 -21.71 27.17 42.00
N SER A 169 -22.14 26.27 41.11
CA SER A 169 -21.24 25.46 40.29
C SER A 169 -21.71 25.40 38.84
N CYS A 170 -20.80 25.05 37.94
CA CYS A 170 -21.07 25.03 36.51
C CYS A 170 -21.27 23.62 35.96
N ARG A 171 -21.96 23.51 34.82
CA ARG A 171 -22.03 22.30 33.99
C ARG A 171 -20.62 21.86 33.58
N ALA A 172 -20.43 20.57 33.28
CA ALA A 172 -19.15 20.06 32.79
C ALA A 172 -18.73 20.79 31.48
N GLY A 173 -17.47 21.20 31.39
CA GLY A 173 -16.95 22.01 30.27
C GLY A 173 -16.97 23.53 30.51
N TYR A 174 -17.55 24.00 31.62
CA TYR A 174 -17.61 25.41 31.99
C TYR A 174 -16.73 25.75 33.19
N VAL A 175 -16.34 27.02 33.31
CA VAL A 175 -15.55 27.56 34.42
C VAL A 175 -16.40 28.55 35.22
N LEU A 176 -16.38 28.42 36.55
CA LEU A 176 -17.04 29.41 37.42
C LEU A 176 -16.23 30.72 37.38
N HIS A 177 -16.89 31.81 37.01
CA HIS A 177 -16.28 33.12 36.89
C HIS A 177 -15.89 33.72 38.26
N GLN A 178 -15.10 34.79 38.26
CA GLN A 178 -14.57 35.41 39.50
C GLN A 178 -15.67 35.97 40.43
N ASP A 179 -16.85 36.26 39.89
CA ASP A 179 -18.05 36.63 40.65
C ASP A 179 -18.66 35.47 41.47
N LYS A 180 -18.18 34.23 41.27
CA LYS A 180 -18.67 32.99 41.87
C LYS A 180 -20.14 32.65 41.57
N ARG A 181 -20.72 33.22 40.52
CA ARG A 181 -22.13 33.03 40.10
C ARG A 181 -22.30 32.64 38.63
N THR A 182 -21.53 33.28 37.76
CA THR A 182 -21.61 33.16 36.29
C THR A 182 -20.74 32.02 35.79
N CYS A 183 -21.16 31.33 34.71
CA CYS A 183 -20.41 30.22 34.14
C CYS A 183 -19.89 30.53 32.74
N SER A 184 -18.61 30.86 32.63
CA SER A 184 -17.98 31.21 31.36
C SER A 184 -17.44 29.99 30.61
N ALA A 185 -17.39 30.09 29.28
CA ALA A 185 -16.87 29.04 28.41
C ALA A 185 -15.35 29.16 28.19
N PRO A 186 -14.57 28.06 28.33
CA PRO A 186 -13.18 27.98 27.90
C PRO A 186 -13.10 27.79 26.37
N CYS A 187 -13.51 28.81 25.62
CA CYS A 187 -13.70 28.80 24.16
C CYS A 187 -12.56 29.48 23.37
N SER A 188 -11.42 29.73 24.00
CA SER A 188 -10.29 30.48 23.41
C SER A 188 -9.20 29.55 22.86
N GLY A 189 -8.59 29.90 21.73
CA GLY A 189 -7.42 29.20 21.17
C GLY A 189 -7.73 28.08 20.18
N GLN A 190 -8.97 27.93 19.73
CA GLN A 190 -9.32 26.98 18.66
C GLN A 190 -8.68 27.42 17.33
N VAL A 191 -7.86 26.57 16.71
CA VAL A 191 -7.21 26.88 15.42
C VAL A 191 -7.64 25.90 14.32
N LEU A 192 -8.26 26.44 13.28
CA LEU A 192 -8.72 25.73 12.09
C LEU A 192 -7.70 25.88 10.95
N ARG A 193 -7.41 24.76 10.28
CA ARG A 193 -6.45 24.66 9.16
C ARG A 193 -7.05 24.05 7.89
N GLY A 194 -8.33 23.72 7.89
CA GLY A 194 -9.04 23.18 6.72
C GLY A 194 -9.34 24.28 5.71
N ARG A 195 -9.49 23.92 4.42
CA ARG A 195 -9.89 24.89 3.38
C ARG A 195 -11.34 25.39 3.52
N SER A 196 -12.15 24.71 4.32
CA SER A 196 -13.50 25.12 4.67
C SER A 196 -13.90 24.52 6.02
N GLY A 197 -14.97 25.05 6.61
CA GLY A 197 -15.55 24.54 7.83
C GLY A 197 -16.57 25.52 8.43
N GLU A 198 -17.02 25.22 9.64
CA GLU A 198 -18.01 26.02 10.36
C GLU A 198 -17.49 26.37 11.77
N LEU A 199 -17.94 27.52 12.26
CA LEU A 199 -17.67 28.10 13.57
C LEU A 199 -19.00 28.64 14.12
N SER A 200 -19.19 28.58 15.44
CA SER A 200 -20.33 29.20 16.11
C SER A 200 -19.97 29.67 17.49
N SER A 201 -20.82 30.52 18.08
CA SER A 201 -20.84 30.75 19.52
C SER A 201 -21.05 29.42 20.28
N PRO A 202 -20.60 29.32 21.55
CA PRO A 202 -20.87 28.13 22.36
C PRO A 202 -22.38 27.94 22.59
N GLU A 203 -22.81 26.69 22.75
CA GLU A 203 -24.21 26.22 22.83
C GLU A 203 -25.13 26.55 21.63
N TYR A 204 -24.68 27.27 20.59
CA TYR A 204 -25.49 27.61 19.42
C TYR A 204 -26.26 26.40 18.84
N PRO A 205 -27.58 26.52 18.54
CA PRO A 205 -28.42 27.74 18.57
C PRO A 205 -29.08 28.04 19.92
N GLY A 206 -28.62 27.44 21.02
CA GLY A 206 -29.00 27.81 22.38
C GLY A 206 -28.34 29.10 22.85
N PRO A 207 -28.74 29.64 24.03
CA PRO A 207 -28.17 30.87 24.58
C PRO A 207 -26.67 30.75 24.82
N TYR A 208 -25.89 31.72 24.36
CA TYR A 208 -24.45 31.68 24.57
C TYR A 208 -24.05 32.02 26.02
N PRO A 209 -22.88 31.54 26.48
CA PRO A 209 -22.40 31.77 27.84
C PRO A 209 -21.96 33.22 28.08
N LYS A 210 -22.30 33.73 29.26
CA LYS A 210 -21.91 35.05 29.77
C LYS A 210 -20.43 35.13 30.14
N LEU A 211 -19.91 36.35 30.26
CA LEU A 211 -18.55 36.69 30.72
C LEU A 211 -17.47 35.83 30.06
N SER A 212 -17.65 35.59 28.76
CA SER A 212 -16.82 34.70 27.97
C SER A 212 -16.03 35.50 26.92
N SER A 213 -14.80 35.07 26.65
CA SER A 213 -13.90 35.70 25.67
C SER A 213 -13.38 34.61 24.72
N CYS A 214 -14.19 34.31 23.71
CA CYS A 214 -13.91 33.24 22.76
C CYS A 214 -13.02 33.75 21.64
N SER A 215 -11.95 33.01 21.32
CA SER A 215 -11.04 33.36 20.22
C SER A 215 -10.80 32.16 19.31
N TYR A 216 -11.11 32.35 18.04
CA TYR A 216 -11.03 31.33 16.99
C TYR A 216 -10.07 31.81 15.90
N GLY A 217 -9.09 31.00 15.54
CA GLY A 217 -8.13 31.29 14.48
C GLY A 217 -8.36 30.43 13.25
N ILE A 218 -8.52 31.03 12.09
CA ILE A 218 -8.39 30.34 10.80
C ILE A 218 -6.97 30.63 10.28
N ARG A 219 -6.20 29.58 9.98
CA ARG A 219 -4.78 29.65 9.62
C ARG A 219 -4.50 28.73 8.43
N LEU A 220 -4.46 29.31 7.23
CA LEU A 220 -4.19 28.60 5.97
C LEU A 220 -2.77 28.88 5.46
N GLU A 221 -2.32 28.12 4.47
CA GLU A 221 -1.07 28.41 3.75
C GLU A 221 -1.15 29.75 2.99
N GLU A 222 0.00 30.40 2.79
CA GLU A 222 0.13 31.63 2.02
C GLU A 222 -0.39 31.45 0.57
N GLY A 223 -1.15 32.43 0.08
CA GLY A 223 -1.80 32.37 -1.25
C GLY A 223 -3.27 31.95 -1.22
N PHE A 224 -3.78 31.42 -0.09
CA PHE A 224 -5.22 31.34 0.16
C PHE A 224 -5.78 32.67 0.70
N SER A 225 -7.05 32.94 0.41
CA SER A 225 -7.86 34.03 0.95
C SER A 225 -9.11 33.44 1.59
N VAL A 226 -9.32 33.70 2.88
CA VAL A 226 -10.51 33.24 3.60
C VAL A 226 -11.70 34.13 3.25
N THR A 227 -12.83 33.49 3.00
CA THR A 227 -14.13 34.15 2.83
C THR A 227 -15.07 33.63 3.90
N LEU A 228 -15.76 34.55 4.59
CA LEU A 228 -16.67 34.26 5.69
C LEU A 228 -18.11 34.53 5.27
N ASP A 229 -18.96 33.52 5.41
CA ASP A 229 -20.40 33.58 5.17
C ASP A 229 -21.13 33.35 6.50
N PHE A 230 -21.83 34.38 7.00
CA PHE A 230 -22.75 34.21 8.13
C PHE A 230 -23.97 33.41 7.67
N VAL A 231 -24.35 32.40 8.44
CA VAL A 231 -25.41 31.44 8.09
C VAL A 231 -26.42 31.28 9.22
N GLU A 232 -27.62 30.82 8.86
CA GLU A 232 -28.72 30.57 9.80
C GLU A 232 -29.14 31.83 10.59
N SER A 233 -29.25 31.77 11.91
CA SER A 233 -29.65 32.89 12.76
C SER A 233 -28.44 33.65 13.33
N PHE A 234 -28.56 34.97 13.38
CA PHE A 234 -27.65 35.86 14.09
C PHE A 234 -28.47 36.65 15.11
N ASP A 235 -28.09 36.55 16.38
CA ASP A 235 -28.73 37.19 17.53
C ASP A 235 -27.68 37.40 18.62
N VAL A 236 -27.18 38.63 18.74
CA VAL A 236 -26.16 39.03 19.72
C VAL A 236 -26.64 40.30 20.41
N GLU A 237 -26.42 40.45 21.72
CA GLU A 237 -26.96 41.58 22.49
C GLU A 237 -26.49 42.94 21.95
N ALA A 238 -27.43 43.89 21.84
CA ALA A 238 -27.19 45.18 21.19
C ALA A 238 -27.95 46.32 21.88
N HIS A 239 -27.41 47.53 21.78
CA HIS A 239 -28.04 48.75 22.29
C HIS A 239 -28.57 49.62 21.12
N PRO A 240 -29.74 50.28 21.25
CA PRO A 240 -30.30 51.08 20.16
C PRO A 240 -29.48 52.34 19.82
N GLU A 241 -28.76 52.92 20.79
CA GLU A 241 -28.04 54.20 20.62
C GLU A 241 -26.51 54.06 20.55
N ALA A 242 -25.98 52.87 20.83
CA ALA A 242 -24.54 52.63 20.92
C ALA A 242 -24.17 51.34 20.19
N GLN A 243 -23.06 51.37 19.43
CA GLN A 243 -22.66 50.22 18.62
C GLN A 243 -22.01 49.14 19.50
N CYS A 244 -22.75 48.05 19.73
CA CYS A 244 -22.30 46.83 20.40
C CYS A 244 -21.58 47.05 21.76
N PRO A 245 -22.19 47.75 22.74
CA PRO A 245 -21.55 48.05 24.02
C PRO A 245 -21.59 46.90 25.04
N TYR A 246 -22.41 45.88 24.79
CA TYR A 246 -22.59 44.71 25.67
C TYR A 246 -21.78 43.54 25.10
N ASP A 247 -22.35 42.87 24.09
CA ASP A 247 -21.73 41.74 23.41
C ASP A 247 -21.23 42.18 22.02
N SER A 248 -20.09 41.61 21.61
CA SER A 248 -19.51 41.96 20.32
C SER A 248 -18.77 40.80 19.67
N LEU A 249 -18.99 40.66 18.36
CA LEU A 249 -18.21 39.80 17.47
C LEU A 249 -17.31 40.66 16.59
N THR A 250 -16.00 40.46 16.67
CA THR A 250 -14.99 41.15 15.86
C THR A 250 -14.17 40.13 15.05
N ILE A 251 -13.77 40.53 13.85
CA ILE A 251 -13.02 39.68 12.92
C ILE A 251 -11.80 40.47 12.47
N GLN A 252 -10.62 40.05 12.90
CA GLN A 252 -9.35 40.72 12.67
C GLN A 252 -8.47 39.91 11.71
N THR A 253 -7.88 40.57 10.72
CA THR A 253 -6.81 40.01 9.88
C THR A 253 -5.50 40.76 10.06
N ASP A 254 -4.49 40.43 9.25
CA ASP A 254 -3.26 41.19 9.09
C ASP A 254 -3.44 42.54 8.37
N GLN A 255 -4.60 42.78 7.73
CA GLN A 255 -4.86 43.94 6.86
C GLN A 255 -6.00 44.84 7.37
N GLU A 256 -7.08 44.25 7.90
CA GLU A 256 -8.33 44.95 8.18
C GLU A 256 -9.03 44.32 9.39
N GLU A 257 -9.87 45.11 10.07
CA GLU A 257 -10.75 44.65 11.15
C GLU A 257 -12.21 44.89 10.74
N TYR A 258 -13.04 43.87 10.88
CA TYR A 258 -14.45 43.89 10.54
C TYR A 258 -15.30 43.75 11.81
N GLY A 259 -16.28 44.63 11.96
CA GLY A 259 -17.17 44.69 13.12
C GLY A 259 -17.01 46.01 13.90
N PRO A 260 -17.37 46.03 15.19
CA PRO A 260 -18.04 44.96 15.92
C PRO A 260 -19.44 44.68 15.37
N PHE A 261 -19.82 43.41 15.35
CA PHE A 261 -21.14 42.93 14.95
C PHE A 261 -21.97 42.52 16.16
N CYS A 262 -23.20 42.99 16.22
CA CYS A 262 -24.22 42.66 17.20
C CYS A 262 -25.63 42.88 16.62
N GLY A 263 -26.67 42.51 17.36
CA GLY A 263 -28.07 42.62 16.95
C GLY A 263 -28.60 41.37 16.25
N LYS A 264 -29.69 41.53 15.48
CA LYS A 264 -30.44 40.42 14.84
C LYS A 264 -30.30 40.33 13.32
N THR A 265 -29.45 41.17 12.73
CA THR A 265 -29.24 41.24 11.29
C THR A 265 -27.94 40.51 10.94
N LEU A 266 -28.03 39.51 10.06
CA LEU A 266 -26.84 38.81 9.53
C LEU A 266 -25.86 39.82 8.90
N PRO A 267 -24.58 39.83 9.32
CA PRO A 267 -23.55 40.59 8.63
C PRO A 267 -23.38 40.12 7.17
N PRO A 268 -22.94 41.01 6.25
CA PRO A 268 -22.68 40.63 4.87
C PRO A 268 -21.50 39.64 4.77
N ARG A 269 -21.41 38.95 3.63
CA ARG A 269 -20.25 38.11 3.29
C ARG A 269 -18.95 38.92 3.29
N ILE A 270 -17.93 38.42 3.98
CA ILE A 270 -16.63 39.09 4.13
C ILE A 270 -15.56 38.35 3.32
N GLU A 271 -14.99 39.00 2.31
CA GLU A 271 -13.83 38.53 1.57
C GLU A 271 -12.55 39.12 2.19
N THR A 272 -11.91 38.36 3.08
CA THR A 272 -10.87 38.91 3.98
C THR A 272 -9.52 39.20 3.33
N LYS A 273 -9.29 38.71 2.10
CA LYS A 273 -8.03 38.83 1.34
C LYS A 273 -6.78 38.31 2.08
N SER A 274 -6.99 37.47 3.09
CA SER A 274 -5.95 36.96 3.98
C SER A 274 -6.08 35.45 4.21
N ASN A 275 -4.95 34.77 4.39
CA ASN A 275 -4.90 33.37 4.86
C ASN A 275 -4.99 33.25 6.39
N ASN A 276 -5.05 34.37 7.12
CA ASN A 276 -4.91 34.46 8.57
C ASN A 276 -6.01 35.34 9.19
N VAL A 277 -7.03 34.70 9.76
CA VAL A 277 -8.21 35.39 10.32
C VAL A 277 -8.39 35.03 11.78
N THR A 278 -8.54 36.02 12.66
CA THR A 278 -8.86 35.82 14.08
C THR A 278 -10.25 36.37 14.36
N ILE A 279 -11.12 35.52 14.91
CA ILE A 279 -12.49 35.89 15.27
C ILE A 279 -12.54 35.94 16.80
N LEU A 280 -12.93 37.07 17.35
CA LEU A 280 -13.03 37.32 18.79
C LEU A 280 -14.49 37.63 19.13
N PHE A 281 -15.06 36.85 20.05
CA PHE A 281 -16.41 37.05 20.57
C PHE A 281 -16.35 37.28 22.07
N VAL A 282 -16.85 38.42 22.53
CA VAL A 282 -16.83 38.84 23.93
C VAL A 282 -18.26 39.03 24.40
N THR A 283 -18.59 38.46 25.55
CA THR A 283 -19.92 38.54 26.16
C THR A 283 -19.90 39.15 27.56
N ASP A 284 -20.96 39.87 27.93
CA ASP A 284 -21.12 40.53 29.22
C ASP A 284 -21.81 39.61 30.26
N LYS A 285 -22.31 40.16 31.38
CA LYS A 285 -22.96 39.40 32.47
C LYS A 285 -24.46 39.13 32.26
N SER A 286 -25.03 39.59 31.16
CA SER A 286 -26.46 39.72 30.89
C SER A 286 -26.86 38.84 29.69
N GLY A 287 -28.06 39.02 29.17
CA GLY A 287 -28.47 38.39 27.91
C GLY A 287 -28.85 36.91 28.00
N ALA A 288 -29.59 36.49 26.99
CA ALA A 288 -29.96 35.10 26.72
C ALA A 288 -30.15 34.88 25.20
N HIS A 289 -29.25 35.45 24.41
CA HIS A 289 -29.30 35.52 22.95
C HIS A 289 -28.70 34.27 22.30
N THR A 290 -29.20 33.86 21.12
CA THR A 290 -28.83 32.57 20.50
C THR A 290 -27.48 32.55 19.78
N GLY A 291 -26.89 33.72 19.55
CA GLY A 291 -25.52 33.89 19.07
C GLY A 291 -25.39 33.88 17.55
N TRP A 292 -24.37 33.20 17.04
CA TRP A 292 -23.97 33.30 15.64
C TRP A 292 -23.36 32.02 15.10
N LYS A 293 -23.46 31.84 13.79
CA LYS A 293 -22.77 30.79 13.05
C LYS A 293 -22.16 31.33 11.76
N ILE A 294 -20.89 30.99 11.53
CA ILE A 294 -20.09 31.36 10.36
C ILE A 294 -19.65 30.09 9.66
N ARG A 295 -19.90 30.00 8.36
CA ARG A 295 -19.25 29.05 7.47
C ARG A 295 -18.13 29.76 6.72
N TYR A 296 -16.92 29.22 6.77
CA TYR A 296 -15.79 29.77 6.02
C TYR A 296 -15.39 28.88 4.85
N THR A 297 -14.89 29.51 3.79
CA THR A 297 -14.32 28.85 2.61
C THR A 297 -13.04 29.57 2.18
N SER A 298 -12.07 28.84 1.65
CA SER A 298 -10.84 29.43 1.10
C SER A 298 -10.96 29.56 -0.41
N THR A 299 -10.63 30.74 -0.93
CA THR A 299 -10.37 30.98 -2.36
C THR A 299 -8.87 31.17 -2.58
N ALA A 300 -8.42 31.05 -3.82
CA ALA A 300 -7.08 31.46 -4.25
C ALA A 300 -7.14 31.86 -5.73
N GLN A 301 -6.04 32.39 -6.26
CA GLN A 301 -5.92 32.64 -7.70
C GLN A 301 -6.07 31.29 -8.44
N PRO A 302 -6.99 31.18 -9.42
CA PRO A 302 -7.18 29.94 -10.15
C PRO A 302 -6.08 29.71 -11.18
N CYS A 303 -5.78 28.44 -11.43
CA CYS A 303 -5.02 28.03 -12.60
C CYS A 303 -5.91 27.99 -13.85
N PRO A 304 -5.34 28.18 -15.06
CA PRO A 304 -6.06 28.00 -16.32
C PRO A 304 -6.70 26.61 -16.41
N ASP A 305 -7.90 26.55 -16.97
CA ASP A 305 -8.62 25.30 -17.16
C ASP A 305 -7.79 24.35 -18.03
N PRO A 306 -7.42 23.16 -17.53
CA PRO A 306 -6.48 22.28 -18.20
C PRO A 306 -7.16 21.56 -19.36
N MET A 307 -6.60 21.71 -20.56
CA MET A 307 -7.04 20.97 -21.74
C MET A 307 -6.36 19.61 -21.80
N ALA A 308 -7.14 18.54 -21.95
CA ALA A 308 -6.60 17.19 -22.12
C ALA A 308 -5.88 17.07 -23.47
N PRO A 309 -4.75 16.36 -23.56
CA PRO A 309 -4.12 16.07 -24.84
C PRO A 309 -5.00 15.15 -25.69
N PRO A 310 -4.85 15.15 -27.03
CA PRO A 310 -5.55 14.20 -27.90
C PRO A 310 -5.28 12.76 -27.50
N ASN A 311 -6.32 11.90 -27.52
CA ASN A 311 -6.26 10.51 -27.08
C ASN A 311 -5.83 10.34 -25.59
N GLY A 312 -6.22 11.31 -24.75
CA GLY A 312 -6.01 11.28 -23.31
C GLY A 312 -7.09 12.05 -22.56
N HIS A 313 -7.14 11.87 -21.25
CA HIS A 313 -8.10 12.51 -20.35
C HIS A 313 -7.43 12.98 -19.05
N ILE A 314 -8.11 13.91 -18.38
CA ILE A 314 -7.68 14.50 -17.10
C ILE A 314 -8.55 13.96 -15.96
N SER A 315 -7.96 13.72 -14.80
CA SER A 315 -8.69 13.40 -13.57
C SER A 315 -7.97 13.98 -12.33
N PRO A 316 -8.69 14.52 -11.34
CA PRO A 316 -10.14 14.75 -11.31
C PRO A 316 -10.56 15.92 -12.21
N VAL A 317 -11.77 15.87 -12.78
CA VAL A 317 -12.36 16.99 -13.51
C VAL A 317 -13.09 17.91 -12.53
N GLN A 318 -12.66 19.16 -12.43
CA GLN A 318 -13.26 20.22 -11.62
C GLN A 318 -13.66 21.41 -12.48
N THR A 319 -14.60 22.23 -12.01
CA THR A 319 -15.05 23.46 -12.69
C THR A 319 -14.09 24.64 -12.53
N LYS A 320 -13.16 24.56 -11.58
CA LYS A 320 -12.12 25.55 -11.29
C LYS A 320 -11.05 24.87 -10.44
N TYR A 321 -9.79 25.08 -10.75
CA TYR A 321 -8.66 24.58 -9.97
C TYR A 321 -7.98 25.76 -9.27
N ILE A 322 -7.75 25.63 -7.97
CA ILE A 322 -7.08 26.64 -7.14
C ILE A 322 -5.79 26.08 -6.52
N LEU A 323 -5.02 26.93 -5.85
CA LEU A 323 -3.78 26.58 -5.16
C LEU A 323 -3.81 25.18 -4.50
N LYS A 324 -2.78 24.37 -4.77
CA LYS A 324 -2.57 22.99 -4.31
C LYS A 324 -3.57 21.95 -4.83
N ASP A 325 -4.51 22.31 -5.70
CA ASP A 325 -5.24 21.31 -6.47
C ASP A 325 -4.31 20.64 -7.47
N SER A 326 -4.51 19.35 -7.69
CA SER A 326 -3.71 18.56 -8.62
C SER A 326 -4.59 17.87 -9.65
N ILE A 327 -4.02 17.73 -10.85
CA ILE A 327 -4.58 16.93 -11.94
C ILE A 327 -3.58 15.86 -12.34
N SER A 328 -4.09 14.72 -12.78
CA SER A 328 -3.30 13.70 -13.47
C SER A 328 -3.83 13.49 -14.88
N VAL A 329 -2.92 13.20 -15.81
CA VAL A 329 -3.23 12.96 -17.23
C VAL A 329 -3.01 11.48 -17.53
N PHE A 330 -3.96 10.88 -18.24
CA PHE A 330 -3.96 9.47 -18.62
C PHE A 330 -4.23 9.34 -20.11
N CYS A 331 -3.42 8.55 -20.82
CA CYS A 331 -3.64 8.27 -22.23
C CYS A 331 -4.60 7.09 -22.44
N GLU A 332 -5.19 7.02 -23.62
CA GLU A 332 -5.98 5.88 -24.09
C GLU A 332 -5.07 4.66 -24.40
N THR A 333 -5.67 3.47 -24.48
CA THR A 333 -4.93 2.23 -24.76
C THR A 333 -4.18 2.32 -26.09
N GLY A 334 -2.89 1.97 -26.10
CA GLY A 334 -2.02 2.10 -27.28
C GLY A 334 -1.34 3.47 -27.42
N TYR A 335 -1.55 4.39 -26.47
CA TYR A 335 -0.84 5.65 -26.35
C TYR A 335 -0.01 5.72 -25.06
N GLU A 336 1.15 6.36 -25.13
CA GLU A 336 2.03 6.63 -23.98
C GLU A 336 2.14 8.13 -23.67
N LEU A 337 2.38 8.45 -22.40
CA LEU A 337 2.61 9.82 -21.94
C LEU A 337 4.05 10.25 -22.28
N LEU A 338 4.21 11.27 -23.12
CA LEU A 338 5.50 11.89 -23.39
C LEU A 338 5.58 13.32 -22.82
N GLN A 339 6.76 13.69 -22.34
CA GLN A 339 7.16 15.09 -22.19
C GLN A 339 8.26 15.40 -23.21
N GLY A 340 7.87 15.99 -24.34
CA GLY A 340 8.76 16.09 -25.50
C GLY A 340 9.09 14.70 -26.03
N ALA A 341 10.35 14.27 -25.91
CA ALA A 341 10.81 12.95 -26.36
C ALA A 341 11.01 11.92 -25.22
N LEU A 342 10.60 12.24 -23.99
CA LEU A 342 10.81 11.38 -22.82
C LEU A 342 9.51 10.71 -22.35
N PRO A 343 9.43 9.36 -22.31
CA PRO A 343 8.27 8.66 -21.78
C PRO A 343 8.16 8.80 -20.26
N LEU A 344 6.95 9.09 -19.81
CA LEU A 344 6.58 9.25 -18.40
C LEU A 344 5.73 8.06 -17.94
N LYS A 345 6.06 7.50 -16.77
CA LYS A 345 5.23 6.46 -16.13
C LYS A 345 3.88 7.00 -15.65
N SER A 346 3.83 8.28 -15.29
CA SER A 346 2.65 9.00 -14.82
C SER A 346 2.90 10.50 -14.93
N PHE A 347 1.85 11.27 -15.16
CA PHE A 347 1.90 12.73 -15.13
C PHE A 347 0.92 13.26 -14.08
N THR A 348 1.42 14.14 -13.22
CA THR A 348 0.62 14.96 -12.30
C THR A 348 1.16 16.38 -12.34
N ALA A 349 0.25 17.37 -12.39
CA ALA A 349 0.55 18.79 -12.26
C ALA A 349 -0.22 19.37 -11.08
N VAL A 350 0.35 20.38 -10.41
CA VAL A 350 -0.17 21.01 -9.19
C VAL A 350 -0.28 22.51 -9.39
N CYS A 351 -1.46 23.06 -9.10
CA CYS A 351 -1.73 24.49 -9.21
C CYS A 351 -0.95 25.29 -8.16
N GLN A 352 -0.17 26.27 -8.62
CA GLN A 352 0.74 27.10 -7.83
C GLN A 352 0.07 28.39 -7.34
N ARG A 353 0.76 29.10 -6.44
CA ARG A 353 0.25 30.32 -5.77
C ARG A 353 0.04 31.52 -6.70
N ASP A 354 0.70 31.51 -7.86
CA ASP A 354 0.61 32.53 -8.91
C ASP A 354 -0.46 32.21 -9.96
N GLY A 355 -1.25 31.15 -9.76
CA GLY A 355 -2.22 30.66 -10.74
C GLY A 355 -1.57 29.98 -11.95
N SER A 356 -0.33 29.49 -11.86
CA SER A 356 0.29 28.65 -12.90
C SER A 356 0.25 27.16 -12.54
N TRP A 357 0.28 26.29 -13.54
CA TRP A 357 0.59 24.87 -13.33
C TRP A 357 2.11 24.71 -13.20
N ASP A 358 2.56 23.93 -12.21
CA ASP A 358 3.99 23.67 -11.97
C ASP A 358 4.73 23.02 -13.15
N ARG A 359 4.00 22.35 -14.04
CA ARG A 359 4.52 21.64 -15.20
C ARG A 359 3.62 21.86 -16.43
N PRO A 360 4.20 21.97 -17.64
CA PRO A 360 3.42 22.00 -18.87
C PRO A 360 2.76 20.64 -19.13
N MET A 361 1.59 20.65 -19.80
CA MET A 361 0.87 19.42 -20.13
C MET A 361 1.73 18.46 -20.97
N PRO A 362 1.59 17.14 -20.77
CA PRO A 362 2.24 16.13 -21.58
C PRO A 362 1.47 15.90 -22.90
N GLU A 363 2.07 15.17 -23.82
CA GLU A 363 1.42 14.68 -25.03
C GLU A 363 1.11 13.18 -24.88
N CYS A 364 0.01 12.71 -25.48
CA CYS A 364 -0.29 11.29 -25.62
C CYS A 364 0.04 10.86 -27.05
N SER A 365 1.13 10.13 -27.25
CA SER A 365 1.59 9.65 -28.56
C SER A 365 1.39 8.14 -28.70
N LEU A 366 1.12 7.69 -29.93
CA LEU A 366 0.90 6.27 -30.21
C LEU A 366 2.19 5.46 -29.98
N VAL A 367 2.10 4.38 -29.21
CA VAL A 367 3.23 3.54 -28.78
C VAL A 367 4.03 3.02 -29.99
N ASP A 368 5.36 3.13 -29.92
CA ASP A 368 6.25 2.67 -30.99
C ASP A 368 7.06 1.43 -30.57
N CYS A 369 6.72 0.27 -31.15
CA CYS A 369 7.49 -0.96 -30.97
C CYS A 369 8.85 -0.99 -31.70
N GLY A 370 9.27 0.13 -32.30
CA GLY A 370 10.53 0.27 -33.02
C GLY A 370 10.59 -0.53 -34.33
N PRO A 371 11.74 -0.50 -35.03
CA PRO A 371 11.97 -1.40 -36.17
C PRO A 371 12.06 -2.86 -35.67
N PRO A 372 11.43 -3.84 -36.36
CA PRO A 372 11.60 -5.24 -36.01
C PRO A 372 13.06 -5.70 -36.24
N GLU A 373 13.56 -6.57 -35.39
CA GLU A 373 14.91 -7.13 -35.51
C GLU A 373 15.11 -7.91 -36.82
N GLU A 374 16.33 -7.82 -37.38
CA GLU A 374 16.68 -8.53 -38.61
C GLU A 374 16.89 -10.03 -38.36
N LEU A 375 15.98 -10.85 -38.91
CA LEU A 375 16.06 -12.32 -38.89
C LEU A 375 17.22 -12.83 -39.77
N PRO A 376 18.25 -13.51 -39.21
CA PRO A 376 19.37 -14.06 -39.98
C PRO A 376 18.90 -15.01 -41.09
N ASN A 377 19.54 -14.93 -42.26
CA ASN A 377 19.23 -15.72 -43.48
C ASN A 377 17.86 -15.46 -44.14
N THR A 378 17.10 -14.46 -43.70
CA THR A 378 15.82 -14.07 -44.33
C THR A 378 15.88 -12.68 -44.98
N LYS A 379 14.79 -12.26 -45.63
CA LYS A 379 14.61 -10.88 -46.11
C LYS A 379 13.31 -10.30 -45.58
N VAL A 380 13.37 -9.66 -44.40
CA VAL A 380 12.24 -8.96 -43.80
C VAL A 380 11.72 -7.91 -44.78
N THR A 381 10.45 -8.02 -45.18
CA THR A 381 9.84 -7.12 -46.17
C THR A 381 8.76 -6.28 -45.49
N LEU A 382 9.06 -5.00 -45.27
CA LEU A 382 8.20 -4.07 -44.53
C LEU A 382 7.03 -3.60 -45.41
N MET A 383 5.84 -4.20 -45.25
CA MET A 383 4.62 -3.70 -45.87
C MET A 383 4.09 -2.51 -45.07
N SER A 384 4.30 -1.30 -45.58
CA SER A 384 3.83 -0.06 -44.97
C SER A 384 2.31 0.11 -45.09
N ILE A 385 1.64 0.16 -43.93
CA ILE A 385 0.41 0.93 -43.62
C ILE A 385 -0.85 0.65 -44.46
N CYS A 386 -1.86 0.05 -43.81
CA CYS A 386 -3.26 0.38 -44.09
C CYS A 386 -3.77 1.42 -43.09
N LYS A 387 -4.47 2.45 -43.57
CA LYS A 387 -5.08 3.50 -42.74
C LYS A 387 -6.32 2.97 -41.99
N LYS A 388 -6.55 3.48 -40.76
CA LYS A 388 -7.74 3.25 -39.91
C LYS A 388 -7.90 1.86 -39.22
N SER A 389 -6.84 1.37 -38.59
CA SER A 389 -6.95 0.52 -37.38
C SER A 389 -5.72 0.72 -36.51
N GLU A 390 -5.88 0.72 -35.18
CA GLU A 390 -4.89 1.19 -34.20
C GLU A 390 -3.60 0.35 -34.11
N ASN A 391 -3.57 -0.84 -34.70
CA ASN A 391 -2.44 -1.76 -34.57
C ASN A 391 -1.56 -1.79 -35.82
N ARG A 392 -0.29 -1.37 -35.69
CA ARG A 392 0.75 -1.68 -36.70
C ARG A 392 0.90 -3.21 -36.75
N SER A 393 0.84 -3.82 -37.93
CA SER A 393 1.03 -5.26 -38.06
C SER A 393 1.92 -5.63 -39.25
N TYR A 394 2.77 -6.62 -39.03
CA TYR A 394 3.87 -7.03 -39.89
C TYR A 394 3.67 -8.50 -40.27
N LEU A 395 3.94 -8.83 -41.52
CA LEU A 395 3.90 -10.20 -42.04
C LEU A 395 5.33 -10.61 -42.38
N VAL A 396 5.87 -11.59 -41.67
CA VAL A 396 7.11 -12.25 -42.09
C VAL A 396 6.76 -13.17 -43.27
N ASN A 397 7.06 -12.71 -44.48
CA ASN A 397 6.93 -13.50 -45.70
C ASN A 397 8.24 -14.26 -45.95
N ASP A 398 8.26 -15.53 -45.56
CA ASP A 398 9.36 -16.46 -45.76
C ASP A 398 9.58 -16.83 -47.25
N TYR A 399 10.21 -15.92 -47.99
CA TYR A 399 10.65 -16.14 -49.37
C TYR A 399 11.90 -17.01 -49.44
N TYR A 400 11.78 -18.30 -49.11
CA TYR A 400 12.85 -19.28 -49.35
C TYR A 400 13.13 -19.42 -50.85
N LYS A 401 14.39 -19.22 -51.24
CA LYS A 401 14.87 -19.43 -52.62
C LYS A 401 15.75 -20.66 -52.78
N HIS A 402 15.85 -21.54 -51.77
CA HIS A 402 16.72 -22.72 -51.80
C HIS A 402 16.11 -23.97 -51.13
N THR A 403 16.28 -25.11 -51.81
CA THR A 403 15.79 -26.45 -51.49
C THR A 403 16.48 -27.14 -50.29
N ILE A 404 17.06 -26.36 -49.37
CA ILE A 404 18.08 -26.80 -48.39
C ILE A 404 17.63 -26.62 -46.93
N TYR A 405 16.60 -25.81 -46.69
CA TYR A 405 15.94 -25.65 -45.38
C TYR A 405 14.52 -26.22 -45.45
N SER A 406 14.05 -26.83 -44.36
CA SER A 406 12.86 -27.68 -44.41
C SER A 406 11.59 -26.89 -44.64
N LYS A 407 10.77 -27.38 -45.57
CA LYS A 407 9.48 -26.83 -45.95
C LYS A 407 8.41 -27.14 -44.88
N TRP A 408 8.65 -26.70 -43.65
CA TRP A 408 7.59 -26.56 -42.66
C TRP A 408 6.69 -25.42 -43.09
N PHE A 409 5.39 -25.71 -43.18
CA PHE A 409 4.19 -24.85 -43.33
C PHE A 409 4.33 -23.40 -43.85
N ASN A 410 3.33 -22.95 -44.60
CA ASN A 410 3.03 -21.52 -44.76
C ASN A 410 2.74 -20.89 -43.38
N LEU A 411 3.78 -20.50 -42.65
CA LEU A 411 3.74 -19.71 -41.43
C LEU A 411 4.07 -18.28 -41.81
N THR A 412 3.09 -17.59 -42.41
CA THR A 412 3.03 -16.13 -42.36
C THR A 412 2.83 -15.73 -40.90
N SER A 413 3.94 -15.71 -40.16
CA SER A 413 3.98 -15.29 -38.76
C SER A 413 3.67 -13.81 -38.71
N LYS A 414 2.40 -13.49 -38.45
CA LYS A 414 1.93 -12.13 -38.27
C LYS A 414 2.29 -11.66 -36.87
N TYR A 415 3.09 -10.60 -36.80
CA TYR A 415 3.38 -9.89 -35.56
C TYR A 415 2.58 -8.59 -35.52
N VAL A 416 2.16 -8.21 -34.33
CA VAL A 416 1.39 -6.99 -34.05
C VAL A 416 2.15 -6.17 -33.02
N CYS A 417 2.19 -4.85 -33.20
CA CYS A 417 2.67 -3.94 -32.16
C CYS A 417 1.57 -3.79 -31.13
N GLU A 418 1.79 -4.35 -29.94
CA GLU A 418 0.85 -4.28 -28.83
C GLU A 418 1.11 -3.04 -27.96
N ALA A 419 0.13 -2.68 -27.11
CA ALA A 419 0.16 -1.47 -26.28
C ALA A 419 1.29 -1.44 -25.22
N ASP A 420 2.06 -2.52 -25.08
CA ASP A 420 3.22 -2.62 -24.20
C ASP A 420 4.56 -2.32 -24.91
N GLY A 421 4.53 -1.98 -26.20
CA GLY A 421 5.72 -1.64 -26.98
C GLY A 421 6.46 -2.84 -27.58
N PHE A 422 5.87 -4.06 -27.56
CA PHE A 422 6.50 -5.25 -28.13
C PHE A 422 5.78 -5.80 -29.36
N TRP A 423 6.58 -6.30 -30.31
CA TRP A 423 6.10 -7.15 -31.40
C TRP A 423 5.65 -8.51 -30.86
N THR A 424 4.37 -8.81 -30.95
CA THR A 424 3.77 -10.04 -30.41
C THR A 424 3.14 -10.88 -31.52
N SER A 425 3.41 -12.19 -31.53
CA SER A 425 2.87 -13.14 -32.51
C SER A 425 1.40 -13.45 -32.25
N SER A 426 0.72 -14.06 -33.23
CA SER A 426 -0.67 -14.55 -33.04
C SER A 426 -0.85 -15.59 -31.94
N LYS A 427 0.23 -16.12 -31.35
CA LYS A 427 0.23 -17.03 -30.19
C LYS A 427 0.58 -16.34 -28.87
N GLY A 428 0.86 -15.03 -28.87
CA GLY A 428 1.36 -14.30 -27.70
C GLY A 428 2.87 -14.40 -27.49
N GLU A 429 3.62 -14.97 -28.45
CA GLU A 429 5.08 -15.11 -28.37
C GLU A 429 5.76 -13.79 -28.77
N LYS A 430 6.75 -13.34 -28.00
CA LYS A 430 7.55 -12.13 -28.28
C LYS A 430 8.93 -12.43 -28.88
N SER A 431 9.25 -13.70 -29.04
CA SER A 431 10.52 -14.20 -29.58
C SER A 431 10.41 -14.46 -31.08
N LEU A 432 11.49 -14.20 -31.82
CA LEU A 432 11.60 -14.48 -33.25
C LEU A 432 11.46 -15.98 -33.58
N PRO A 433 10.94 -16.34 -34.77
CA PRO A 433 10.88 -17.73 -35.22
C PRO A 433 12.28 -18.29 -35.54
N VAL A 434 12.50 -19.57 -35.23
CA VAL A 434 13.77 -20.28 -35.47
C VAL A 434 13.66 -21.12 -36.76
N CYS A 435 14.68 -21.04 -37.62
CA CYS A 435 14.78 -21.83 -38.85
C CYS A 435 15.66 -23.06 -38.64
N GLU A 436 15.13 -24.26 -38.89
CA GLU A 436 15.88 -25.52 -38.84
C GLU A 436 16.29 -26.03 -40.24
N PRO A 437 17.47 -26.65 -40.38
CA PRO A 437 17.96 -27.19 -41.65
C PRO A 437 17.35 -28.55 -42.00
N VAL A 438 17.26 -28.88 -43.30
CA VAL A 438 16.86 -30.25 -43.73
C VAL A 438 17.97 -31.24 -43.37
N CYS A 439 17.58 -32.38 -42.81
CA CYS A 439 18.48 -33.51 -42.58
C CYS A 439 18.38 -34.58 -43.68
N GLY A 440 19.43 -35.38 -43.84
CA GLY A 440 19.39 -36.64 -44.57
C GLY A 440 19.37 -36.54 -46.10
N LEU A 441 19.59 -35.35 -46.68
CA LEU A 441 19.73 -35.21 -48.14
C LEU A 441 21.12 -35.66 -48.61
N SER A 442 21.17 -36.37 -49.74
CA SER A 442 22.41 -36.86 -50.35
C SER A 442 22.31 -36.80 -51.88
N ALA A 443 23.45 -36.61 -52.56
CA ALA A 443 23.57 -36.69 -54.00
C ALA A 443 23.62 -38.14 -54.54
N ARG A 444 23.72 -39.15 -53.67
CA ARG A 444 23.81 -40.57 -54.07
C ARG A 444 22.51 -41.05 -54.73
N THR A 445 22.62 -41.67 -55.90
CA THR A 445 21.51 -42.36 -56.57
C THR A 445 21.57 -43.86 -56.32
N THR A 446 20.48 -44.45 -55.83
CA THR A 446 20.43 -45.78 -55.18
C THR A 446 20.38 -46.98 -56.15
N ARG A 447 20.92 -46.86 -57.37
CA ARG A 447 20.69 -47.82 -58.47
C ARG A 447 21.87 -48.73 -58.84
N GLY A 448 22.74 -49.08 -57.89
CA GLY A 448 23.80 -50.06 -58.15
C GLY A 448 24.36 -50.76 -56.91
N ARG A 449 24.24 -52.09 -56.85
CA ARG A 449 25.03 -52.92 -55.93
C ARG A 449 26.45 -53.05 -56.48
N ILE A 450 27.39 -52.26 -55.97
CA ILE A 450 28.79 -52.23 -56.42
C ILE A 450 29.69 -52.94 -55.39
N TYR A 451 30.66 -53.72 -55.86
CA TYR A 451 31.48 -54.60 -55.02
C TYR A 451 32.85 -54.00 -54.72
N GLY A 452 33.04 -53.52 -53.48
CA GLY A 452 34.31 -53.01 -52.96
C GLY A 452 34.12 -51.76 -52.11
N GLY A 453 35.22 -51.23 -51.56
CA GLY A 453 35.25 -49.87 -50.99
C GLY A 453 35.35 -48.83 -52.11
N GLN A 454 34.47 -47.83 -52.08
CA GLN A 454 34.28 -46.85 -53.16
C GLN A 454 34.69 -45.45 -52.71
N ARG A 455 35.06 -44.57 -53.65
CA ARG A 455 35.37 -43.17 -53.35
C ARG A 455 34.11 -42.31 -53.39
N ALA A 456 33.83 -41.59 -52.30
CA ALA A 456 32.73 -40.64 -52.22
C ALA A 456 32.91 -39.45 -53.20
N GLN A 457 31.79 -38.98 -53.75
CA GLN A 457 31.67 -37.78 -54.58
C GLN A 457 31.14 -36.59 -53.76
N PRO A 458 31.23 -35.34 -54.29
CA PRO A 458 30.72 -34.17 -53.58
C PRO A 458 29.21 -34.29 -53.34
N GLY A 459 28.78 -34.07 -52.10
CA GLY A 459 27.38 -34.23 -51.69
C GLY A 459 26.92 -35.67 -51.41
N ASP A 460 27.78 -36.69 -51.51
CA ASP A 460 27.39 -38.07 -51.18
C ASP A 460 27.10 -38.25 -49.67
N PHE A 461 27.96 -37.67 -48.82
CA PHE A 461 27.88 -37.73 -47.35
C PHE A 461 28.10 -36.32 -46.77
N PRO A 462 27.17 -35.37 -46.98
CA PRO A 462 27.36 -33.96 -46.60
C PRO A 462 27.37 -33.75 -45.07
N TRP A 463 26.97 -34.76 -44.29
CA TRP A 463 27.09 -34.79 -42.84
C TRP A 463 28.47 -35.20 -42.34
N GLN A 464 29.37 -35.72 -43.20
CA GLN A 464 30.65 -36.26 -42.76
C GLN A 464 31.53 -35.19 -42.12
N VAL A 465 31.92 -35.44 -40.87
CA VAL A 465 32.88 -34.65 -40.11
C VAL A 465 34.19 -35.42 -39.97
N LEU A 466 35.31 -34.70 -40.14
CA LEU A 466 36.65 -35.13 -39.74
C LEU A 466 36.99 -34.48 -38.39
N LEU A 467 37.33 -35.31 -37.40
CA LEU A 467 37.77 -34.89 -36.08
C LEU A 467 39.28 -35.16 -35.94
N LEU A 468 40.05 -34.13 -35.65
CA LEU A 468 41.49 -34.21 -35.42
C LEU A 468 41.82 -33.77 -33.99
N GLY A 469 42.39 -34.69 -33.21
CA GLY A 469 42.86 -34.48 -31.84
C GLY A 469 44.08 -35.36 -31.56
N GLN A 470 44.10 -36.05 -30.41
CA GLN A 470 45.13 -37.07 -30.13
C GLN A 470 45.01 -38.28 -31.08
N THR A 471 43.79 -38.56 -31.56
CA THR A 471 43.47 -39.56 -32.59
C THR A 471 42.87 -38.88 -33.82
N THR A 472 42.83 -39.59 -34.94
CA THR A 472 42.02 -39.21 -36.10
C THR A 472 40.70 -39.98 -36.04
N ALA A 473 39.60 -39.26 -36.02
CA ALA A 473 38.25 -39.80 -35.88
C ALA A 473 37.27 -39.13 -36.86
N ALA A 474 36.04 -39.62 -36.88
CA ALA A 474 34.95 -39.11 -37.69
C ALA A 474 33.72 -38.79 -36.83
N GLY A 475 32.76 -38.10 -37.42
CA GLY A 475 31.46 -37.83 -36.83
C GLY A 475 30.43 -37.48 -37.91
N ALA A 476 29.19 -37.23 -37.49
CA ALA A 476 28.12 -36.76 -38.36
C ALA A 476 27.47 -35.48 -37.82
N LEU A 477 27.28 -34.49 -38.68
CA LEU A 477 26.59 -33.24 -38.34
C LEU A 477 25.10 -33.53 -38.02
N LEU A 478 24.61 -32.94 -36.92
CA LEU A 478 23.21 -32.83 -36.55
C LEU A 478 22.84 -31.34 -36.52
N TYR A 479 21.65 -31.00 -37.03
CA TYR A 479 21.22 -29.61 -37.24
C TYR A 479 22.31 -28.77 -37.95
N ASP A 480 22.60 -27.56 -37.46
CA ASP A 480 23.67 -26.69 -37.96
C ASP A 480 24.76 -26.41 -36.91
N ASN A 481 24.67 -27.01 -35.71
CA ASN A 481 25.55 -26.70 -34.59
C ASN A 481 25.85 -27.89 -33.65
N TRP A 482 25.53 -29.13 -34.05
CA TRP A 482 25.80 -30.33 -33.26
C TRP A 482 26.53 -31.40 -34.07
N ILE A 483 27.37 -32.22 -33.44
CA ILE A 483 28.04 -33.34 -34.10
C ILE A 483 27.92 -34.59 -33.22
N LEU A 484 27.49 -35.69 -33.83
CA LEU A 484 27.42 -37.02 -33.23
C LEU A 484 28.71 -37.81 -33.54
N THR A 485 29.28 -38.46 -32.54
CA THR A 485 30.48 -39.31 -32.67
C THR A 485 30.53 -40.38 -31.56
N ALA A 486 31.56 -41.22 -31.55
CA ALA A 486 31.80 -42.20 -30.49
C ALA A 486 32.48 -41.54 -29.27
N ALA A 487 32.24 -42.05 -28.07
CA ALA A 487 32.86 -41.55 -26.84
C ALA A 487 34.37 -41.81 -26.82
N HIS A 488 34.81 -43.00 -27.21
CA HIS A 488 36.23 -43.38 -27.24
C HIS A 488 37.05 -42.50 -28.19
N ALA A 489 36.40 -41.94 -29.22
CA ALA A 489 37.05 -41.07 -30.20
C ALA A 489 37.50 -39.73 -29.61
N ILE A 490 36.80 -39.22 -28.60
CA ILE A 490 37.03 -37.89 -28.00
C ILE A 490 37.26 -37.90 -26.48
N TYR A 491 37.27 -39.06 -25.83
CA TYR A 491 37.45 -39.19 -24.37
C TYR A 491 38.70 -38.45 -23.86
N GLY A 492 39.83 -38.59 -24.57
CA GLY A 492 41.09 -37.93 -24.24
C GLY A 492 41.12 -36.41 -24.44
N GLN A 493 40.07 -35.79 -25.01
CA GLN A 493 39.92 -34.34 -25.14
C GLN A 493 38.76 -33.76 -24.32
N LYS A 494 38.15 -34.55 -23.41
CA LYS A 494 37.01 -34.12 -22.57
C LYS A 494 37.26 -32.81 -21.81
N GLU A 495 38.48 -32.59 -21.33
CA GLU A 495 38.86 -31.41 -20.55
C GLU A 495 39.50 -30.28 -21.39
N GLU A 496 39.93 -30.56 -22.62
CA GLU A 496 40.60 -29.60 -23.51
C GLU A 496 39.86 -29.47 -24.86
N VAL A 497 38.59 -29.08 -24.76
CA VAL A 497 37.64 -28.96 -25.88
C VAL A 497 38.14 -28.05 -27.01
N SER A 498 38.96 -27.05 -26.68
CA SER A 498 39.61 -26.12 -27.63
C SER A 498 40.66 -26.76 -28.54
N SER A 499 41.20 -27.93 -28.18
CA SER A 499 42.20 -28.67 -28.96
C SER A 499 41.61 -29.41 -30.16
N LEU A 500 40.29 -29.60 -30.20
CA LEU A 500 39.60 -30.41 -31.21
C LEU A 500 39.44 -29.63 -32.53
N ASP A 501 40.18 -30.03 -33.56
CA ASP A 501 40.13 -29.43 -34.89
C ASP A 501 39.06 -30.14 -35.76
N ILE A 502 37.89 -29.50 -35.84
CA ILE A 502 36.69 -30.01 -36.51
C ILE A 502 36.64 -29.49 -37.95
N ARG A 503 36.56 -30.40 -38.92
CA ARG A 503 36.52 -30.07 -40.36
C ARG A 503 35.37 -30.77 -41.07
N MET A 504 34.69 -30.05 -41.95
CA MET A 504 33.56 -30.56 -42.73
C MET A 504 33.55 -29.99 -44.16
N GLY A 505 32.67 -30.53 -45.01
CA GLY A 505 32.57 -30.13 -46.42
C GLY A 505 33.73 -30.61 -47.30
N ILE A 506 34.45 -31.67 -46.88
CA ILE A 506 35.63 -32.19 -47.56
C ILE A 506 35.56 -33.67 -47.89
N LEU A 507 36.14 -34.02 -49.04
CA LEU A 507 36.43 -35.40 -49.43
C LEU A 507 37.89 -35.77 -49.20
N ASN A 508 38.84 -34.85 -49.42
CA ASN A 508 40.26 -35.12 -49.21
C ASN A 508 40.70 -34.58 -47.84
N ARG A 509 41.12 -35.46 -46.92
CA ARG A 509 41.50 -35.07 -45.53
C ARG A 509 42.71 -34.14 -45.46
N LEU A 510 43.50 -34.05 -46.55
CA LEU A 510 44.65 -33.16 -46.68
C LEU A 510 44.32 -31.89 -47.50
N SER A 511 43.05 -31.67 -47.85
CA SER A 511 42.60 -30.44 -48.51
C SER A 511 42.81 -29.23 -47.58
N PRO A 512 43.39 -28.12 -48.06
CA PRO A 512 43.39 -26.85 -47.34
C PRO A 512 42.03 -26.14 -47.41
N ASN A 513 41.18 -26.50 -48.37
CA ASN A 513 39.83 -25.97 -48.51
C ASN A 513 38.86 -26.87 -47.73
N TYR A 514 38.43 -26.42 -46.55
CA TYR A 514 37.46 -27.06 -45.66
C TYR A 514 36.71 -26.01 -44.86
N THR A 515 35.48 -26.31 -44.41
CA THR A 515 34.82 -25.50 -43.39
C THR A 515 35.33 -25.95 -42.03
N LYS A 516 35.96 -25.03 -41.31
CA LYS A 516 36.41 -25.23 -39.93
C LYS A 516 35.30 -24.88 -38.96
N ALA A 517 35.09 -25.72 -37.96
CA ALA A 517 34.24 -25.43 -36.81
C ALA A 517 35.05 -25.53 -35.51
N TRP A 518 34.47 -25.05 -34.42
CA TRP A 518 35.07 -25.05 -33.09
C TRP A 518 34.07 -25.62 -32.09
N ALA A 519 34.51 -26.56 -31.26
CA ALA A 519 33.69 -27.06 -30.17
C ALA A 519 33.52 -25.99 -29.08
N GLU A 520 32.30 -25.92 -28.55
CA GLU A 520 31.93 -25.16 -27.36
C GLU A 520 31.91 -26.08 -26.13
N ALA A 521 31.31 -27.26 -26.28
CA ALA A 521 31.17 -28.26 -25.23
C ALA A 521 31.19 -29.68 -25.81
N VAL A 522 31.59 -30.65 -24.99
CA VAL A 522 31.64 -32.08 -25.30
C VAL A 522 30.83 -32.84 -24.26
N PHE A 523 29.91 -33.69 -24.71
CA PHE A 523 29.03 -34.50 -23.89
C PHE A 523 29.28 -35.97 -24.20
N ILE A 524 29.90 -36.68 -23.26
CA ILE A 524 30.11 -38.13 -23.33
C ILE A 524 29.00 -38.80 -22.52
N HIS A 525 28.39 -39.86 -23.06
CA HIS A 525 27.33 -40.59 -22.37
C HIS A 525 27.81 -41.13 -21.02
N GLU A 526 27.03 -40.88 -19.97
CA GLU A 526 27.34 -41.18 -18.57
C GLU A 526 27.61 -42.67 -18.29
N GLY A 527 27.03 -43.57 -19.09
CA GLY A 527 27.29 -45.01 -19.07
C GLY A 527 28.58 -45.47 -19.76
N TYR A 528 29.35 -44.60 -20.41
CA TYR A 528 30.60 -44.97 -21.07
C TYR A 528 31.77 -45.06 -20.08
N THR A 529 32.51 -46.17 -20.09
CA THR A 529 33.65 -46.43 -19.19
C THR A 529 34.87 -46.92 -19.97
N HIS A 530 35.84 -46.01 -20.18
CA HIS A 530 36.97 -46.20 -21.09
C HIS A 530 37.83 -47.45 -20.83
N GLU A 531 37.99 -47.85 -19.57
CA GLU A 531 38.79 -49.03 -19.17
C GLU A 531 38.00 -50.34 -19.13
N ALA A 532 36.66 -50.29 -19.24
CA ALA A 532 35.78 -51.44 -19.01
C ALA A 532 35.07 -51.96 -20.28
N GLY A 533 35.22 -51.29 -21.42
CA GLY A 533 34.73 -51.76 -22.71
C GLY A 533 34.23 -50.63 -23.61
N PHE A 534 33.32 -50.98 -24.52
CA PHE A 534 32.73 -50.07 -25.52
C PHE A 534 31.21 -49.96 -25.40
N ASP A 535 30.61 -50.40 -24.29
CA ASP A 535 29.18 -50.18 -24.06
C ASP A 535 28.91 -48.69 -23.84
N ASN A 536 27.80 -48.19 -24.39
CA ASN A 536 27.45 -46.76 -24.40
C ASN A 536 28.48 -45.83 -25.07
N ASP A 537 29.23 -46.32 -26.05
CA ASP A 537 30.24 -45.57 -26.78
C ASP A 537 29.61 -44.54 -27.75
N ILE A 538 29.09 -43.44 -27.20
CA ILE A 538 28.43 -42.33 -27.91
C ILE A 538 28.71 -40.99 -27.24
N ALA A 539 28.88 -39.94 -28.05
CA ALA A 539 29.11 -38.59 -27.59
C ALA A 539 28.55 -37.53 -28.57
N LEU A 540 28.24 -36.36 -28.02
CA LEU A 540 27.84 -35.15 -28.75
C LEU A 540 28.87 -34.03 -28.57
N ILE A 541 29.05 -33.23 -29.61
CA ILE A 541 29.87 -32.01 -29.59
C ILE A 541 28.97 -30.83 -29.99
N LYS A 542 28.87 -29.81 -29.13
CA LYS A 542 28.24 -28.53 -29.46
C LYS A 542 29.24 -27.66 -30.23
N LEU A 543 28.82 -27.05 -31.33
CA LEU A 543 29.61 -26.08 -32.08
C LEU A 543 29.32 -24.66 -31.59
N LYS A 544 30.40 -23.89 -31.36
CA LYS A 544 30.36 -22.50 -30.90
C LYS A 544 29.65 -21.54 -31.86
N ASN A 545 29.55 -21.89 -33.14
CA ASN A 545 28.82 -21.13 -34.15
C ASN A 545 28.07 -22.11 -35.06
N LYS A 546 26.89 -21.71 -35.53
CA LYS A 546 26.15 -22.42 -36.58
C LYS A 546 26.95 -22.45 -37.89
N VAL A 547 26.97 -23.60 -38.57
CA VAL A 547 27.65 -23.77 -39.87
C VAL A 547 26.71 -23.49 -41.03
N VAL A 548 27.24 -22.95 -42.13
CA VAL A 548 26.43 -22.59 -43.31
C VAL A 548 26.06 -23.84 -44.11
N ILE A 549 24.79 -24.26 -43.99
CA ILE A 549 24.26 -25.43 -44.68
C ILE A 549 24.20 -25.21 -46.20
N ASN A 550 24.75 -26.15 -46.96
CA ASN A 550 24.89 -26.12 -48.42
C ASN A 550 25.01 -27.54 -49.00
N SER A 551 25.15 -27.70 -50.31
CA SER A 551 25.20 -29.03 -50.96
C SER A 551 26.31 -29.98 -50.49
N ASN A 552 27.35 -29.47 -49.82
CA ASN A 552 28.45 -30.26 -49.26
C ASN A 552 28.43 -30.35 -47.72
N ILE A 553 27.54 -29.61 -47.05
CA ILE A 553 27.43 -29.56 -45.58
C ILE A 553 25.94 -29.55 -45.23
N MET A 554 25.41 -30.69 -44.80
CA MET A 554 24.03 -30.88 -44.35
C MET A 554 23.97 -31.93 -43.25
N PRO A 555 23.08 -31.82 -42.26
CA PRO A 555 22.99 -32.82 -41.19
C PRO A 555 22.45 -34.17 -41.67
N ILE A 556 22.78 -35.24 -40.93
CA ILE A 556 22.11 -36.54 -41.04
C ILE A 556 20.82 -36.52 -40.21
N CYS A 557 19.79 -37.27 -40.60
CA CYS A 557 18.61 -37.42 -39.74
C CYS A 557 18.90 -38.37 -38.57
N LEU A 558 18.26 -38.11 -37.42
CA LEU A 558 18.19 -39.06 -36.32
C LEU A 558 17.17 -40.19 -36.65
N PRO A 559 17.39 -41.43 -36.18
CA PRO A 559 16.50 -42.55 -36.41
C PRO A 559 15.16 -42.38 -35.68
N GLY A 560 14.06 -42.27 -36.42
CA GLY A 560 12.71 -42.27 -35.86
C GLY A 560 12.24 -43.68 -35.43
N LYS A 561 11.04 -43.78 -34.84
CA LYS A 561 10.49 -45.06 -34.35
C LYS A 561 10.36 -46.16 -35.42
N GLU A 562 10.26 -45.78 -36.69
CA GLU A 562 10.19 -46.75 -37.80
C GLU A 562 11.58 -47.29 -38.23
N ALA A 563 12.68 -46.72 -37.73
CA ALA A 563 14.03 -47.10 -38.14
C ALA A 563 14.39 -48.56 -37.76
N GLU A 564 13.80 -49.15 -36.72
CA GLU A 564 14.00 -50.58 -36.39
C GLU A 564 13.49 -51.53 -37.49
N PHE A 565 12.58 -51.07 -38.35
CA PHE A 565 12.10 -51.84 -39.51
C PHE A 565 13.04 -51.77 -40.71
N LEU A 566 14.03 -50.87 -40.68
CA LEU A 566 15.01 -50.58 -41.74
C LEU A 566 16.46 -50.97 -41.34
N MET A 567 16.62 -51.56 -40.14
CA MET A 567 17.90 -51.98 -39.57
C MET A 567 17.85 -53.46 -39.13
N ARG A 568 17.31 -54.33 -39.98
CA ARG A 568 17.20 -55.78 -39.73
C ARG A 568 18.38 -56.54 -40.33
N THR A 569 18.57 -57.78 -39.89
CA THR A 569 19.58 -58.69 -40.47
C THR A 569 19.47 -58.76 -42.00
N ASN A 570 20.59 -58.53 -42.69
CA ASN A 570 20.75 -58.36 -44.14
C ASN A 570 20.33 -57.01 -44.76
N ASP A 571 19.75 -56.06 -44.00
CA ASP A 571 19.57 -54.69 -44.49
C ASP A 571 20.93 -54.00 -44.68
N ILE A 572 21.05 -53.18 -45.72
CA ILE A 572 22.34 -52.59 -46.13
C ILE A 572 22.50 -51.20 -45.53
N GLY A 573 23.51 -51.05 -44.66
CA GLY A 573 24.01 -49.76 -44.22
C GLY A 573 25.22 -49.33 -45.05
N THR A 574 25.46 -48.02 -45.14
CA THR A 574 26.71 -47.46 -45.68
C THR A 574 27.53 -46.85 -44.55
N ALA A 575 28.79 -47.28 -44.40
CA ALA A 575 29.77 -46.60 -43.55
C ALA A 575 30.71 -45.74 -44.41
N SER A 576 31.09 -44.56 -43.93
CA SER A 576 32.00 -43.63 -44.64
C SER A 576 33.10 -43.04 -43.74
N GLY A 577 34.32 -42.97 -44.26
CA GLY A 577 35.47 -42.42 -43.52
C GLY A 577 36.83 -42.48 -44.26
N TRP A 578 37.89 -42.20 -43.51
CA TRP A 578 39.27 -42.09 -44.00
C TRP A 578 40.23 -43.14 -43.41
N GLY A 579 39.67 -44.21 -42.84
CA GLY A 579 40.39 -45.25 -42.11
C GLY A 579 41.43 -46.02 -42.92
N LEU A 580 42.08 -46.97 -42.23
CA LEU A 580 43.12 -47.79 -42.81
C LEU A 580 42.62 -48.56 -44.04
N THR A 581 43.30 -48.39 -45.16
CA THR A 581 43.10 -49.21 -46.35
C THR A 581 43.84 -50.54 -46.21
N GLN A 582 43.53 -51.52 -47.08
CA GLN A 582 44.26 -52.81 -47.21
C GLN A 582 45.79 -52.68 -47.36
N ARG A 583 46.32 -51.46 -47.59
CA ARG A 583 47.75 -51.15 -47.70
C ARG A 583 48.37 -50.66 -46.38
N GLY A 584 47.63 -50.67 -45.27
CA GLY A 584 48.12 -50.22 -43.95
C GLY A 584 48.19 -48.70 -43.76
N PHE A 585 47.63 -47.90 -44.68
CA PHE A 585 47.62 -46.43 -44.59
C PHE A 585 46.20 -45.87 -44.62
N LEU A 586 45.98 -44.78 -43.86
CA LEU A 586 44.75 -43.98 -43.89
C LEU A 586 44.47 -43.46 -45.31
N ALA A 587 43.23 -43.55 -45.76
CA ALA A 587 42.81 -43.04 -47.05
C ALA A 587 43.05 -41.52 -47.16
N ARG A 588 43.44 -41.04 -48.35
CA ARG A 588 43.53 -39.59 -48.64
C ARG A 588 42.16 -38.99 -48.96
N ASN A 589 41.33 -39.73 -49.69
CA ASN A 589 39.97 -39.34 -50.06
C ASN A 589 38.97 -40.13 -49.21
N LEU A 590 37.79 -39.56 -48.99
CA LEU A 590 36.68 -40.18 -48.28
C LEU A 590 36.26 -41.43 -49.04
N MET A 591 36.29 -42.55 -48.34
CA MET A 591 35.85 -43.84 -48.84
C MET A 591 34.52 -44.19 -48.20
N PHE A 592 33.71 -44.99 -48.88
CA PHE A 592 32.50 -45.59 -48.31
C PHE A 592 32.41 -47.07 -48.66
N VAL A 593 31.66 -47.80 -47.84
CA VAL A 593 31.41 -49.22 -48.05
C VAL A 593 29.98 -49.57 -47.67
N ASP A 594 29.29 -50.26 -48.58
CA ASP A 594 27.95 -50.80 -48.33
C ASP A 594 28.10 -52.22 -47.75
N ILE A 595 27.56 -52.43 -46.55
CA ILE A 595 27.68 -53.63 -45.72
C ILE A 595 26.31 -54.05 -45.14
N PRO A 596 25.99 -55.35 -45.09
CA PRO A 596 24.77 -55.82 -44.46
C PRO A 596 24.89 -55.83 -42.94
N ILE A 597 23.78 -55.58 -42.24
CA ILE A 597 23.64 -55.89 -40.82
C ILE A 597 23.73 -57.40 -40.63
N VAL A 598 24.55 -57.81 -39.65
CA VAL A 598 24.75 -59.19 -39.26
C VAL A 598 23.85 -59.51 -38.07
N ASP A 599 23.37 -60.75 -38.01
CA ASP A 599 22.56 -61.22 -36.90
C ASP A 599 23.29 -61.03 -35.56
N HIS A 600 22.60 -60.49 -34.57
CA HIS A 600 23.21 -60.12 -33.29
C HIS A 600 23.79 -61.36 -32.56
N GLN A 601 23.06 -62.48 -32.51
CA GLN A 601 23.54 -63.69 -31.85
C GLN A 601 24.74 -64.28 -32.58
N LYS A 602 24.73 -64.24 -33.92
CA LYS A 602 25.87 -64.64 -34.76
C LYS A 602 27.12 -63.80 -34.50
N CYS A 603 26.95 -62.48 -34.34
CA CYS A 603 28.06 -61.58 -34.02
C CYS A 603 28.64 -61.84 -32.62
N THR A 604 27.78 -61.97 -31.61
CA THR A 604 28.19 -62.27 -30.22
C THR A 604 28.96 -63.58 -30.16
N ALA A 605 28.45 -64.65 -30.78
CA ALA A 605 29.11 -65.95 -30.81
C ALA A 605 30.46 -65.94 -31.56
N ALA A 606 30.65 -65.05 -32.54
CA ALA A 606 31.92 -64.89 -33.25
C ALA A 606 32.99 -64.29 -32.33
N TYR A 607 32.65 -63.24 -31.56
CA TYR A 607 33.58 -62.57 -30.65
C TYR A 607 33.87 -63.38 -29.38
N GLU A 608 32.86 -64.01 -28.77
CA GLU A 608 33.03 -64.89 -27.59
C GLU A 608 34.00 -66.05 -27.85
N LYS A 609 34.02 -66.58 -29.08
CA LYS A 609 34.91 -67.67 -29.48
C LYS A 609 36.38 -67.26 -29.59
N GLN A 610 36.66 -65.98 -29.86
CA GLN A 610 38.00 -65.50 -30.20
C GLN A 610 38.65 -64.64 -29.12
N TYR A 611 37.86 -63.94 -28.30
CA TYR A 611 38.36 -63.03 -27.26
C TYR A 611 37.59 -63.22 -25.94
N PRO A 612 38.14 -63.96 -24.95
CA PRO A 612 37.51 -64.14 -23.65
C PRO A 612 37.49 -62.80 -22.87
N GLY A 613 36.38 -62.06 -23.00
CA GLY A 613 36.16 -60.74 -22.42
C GLY A 613 35.46 -59.74 -23.36
N GLY A 614 35.46 -59.98 -24.67
CA GLY A 614 34.77 -59.11 -25.64
C GLY A 614 33.29 -59.47 -25.77
N ARG A 615 32.41 -58.72 -25.10
CA ARG A 615 30.95 -58.92 -25.15
C ARG A 615 30.27 -57.85 -26.02
N VAL A 616 29.56 -58.30 -27.06
CA VAL A 616 28.61 -57.45 -27.80
C VAL A 616 27.34 -57.30 -26.94
N THR A 617 26.87 -56.07 -26.75
CA THR A 617 25.71 -55.74 -25.88
C THR A 617 24.48 -55.36 -26.71
N ASP A 618 23.29 -55.36 -26.11
CA ASP A 618 22.02 -54.94 -26.78
C ASP A 618 22.02 -53.47 -27.26
N ASN A 619 23.02 -52.68 -26.83
CA ASN A 619 23.33 -51.34 -27.29
C ASN A 619 24.20 -51.30 -28.56
N MET A 620 24.55 -52.45 -29.11
CA MET A 620 25.41 -52.60 -30.27
C MET A 620 24.68 -53.34 -31.41
N LEU A 621 25.00 -52.95 -32.64
CA LEU A 621 24.68 -53.71 -33.84
C LEU A 621 25.99 -54.08 -34.56
N CYS A 622 25.97 -55.17 -35.33
CA CYS A 622 27.12 -55.57 -36.13
C CYS A 622 26.81 -55.46 -37.62
N ALA A 623 27.80 -55.07 -38.42
CA ALA A 623 27.68 -55.06 -39.87
C ALA A 623 29.00 -55.50 -40.53
N GLY A 624 28.90 -56.20 -41.66
CA GLY A 624 30.06 -56.76 -42.36
C GLY A 624 29.71 -57.96 -43.25
N LEU A 625 30.66 -58.41 -44.07
CA LEU A 625 30.50 -59.59 -44.91
C LEU A 625 31.10 -60.83 -44.26
N GLU A 626 30.39 -61.97 -44.32
CA GLU A 626 30.91 -63.25 -43.80
C GLU A 626 32.21 -63.70 -44.47
N THR A 627 32.38 -63.38 -45.75
CA THR A 627 33.60 -63.66 -46.54
C THR A 627 34.77 -62.75 -46.18
N GLY A 628 34.57 -61.75 -45.31
CA GLY A 628 35.52 -60.65 -45.09
C GLY A 628 35.63 -59.72 -46.30
N GLY A 629 36.68 -58.90 -46.31
CA GLY A 629 37.06 -57.99 -47.39
C GLY A 629 36.35 -56.62 -47.41
N LYS A 630 35.30 -56.43 -46.61
CA LYS A 630 34.59 -55.15 -46.41
C LYS A 630 34.30 -54.94 -44.92
N ASP A 631 34.82 -53.86 -44.37
CA ASP A 631 34.69 -53.48 -42.96
C ASP A 631 35.04 -51.99 -42.76
N SER A 632 34.67 -51.41 -41.63
CA SER A 632 35.18 -50.11 -41.16
C SER A 632 36.48 -50.29 -40.38
N CYS A 633 37.43 -49.36 -40.50
CA CYS A 633 38.77 -49.52 -39.93
C CYS A 633 39.13 -48.46 -38.88
N ARG A 634 40.29 -48.67 -38.23
CA ARG A 634 40.96 -47.62 -37.45
C ARG A 634 41.08 -46.33 -38.27
N GLY A 635 40.60 -45.21 -37.73
CA GLY A 635 40.47 -43.93 -38.42
C GLY A 635 39.07 -43.62 -38.97
N ASP A 636 38.13 -44.57 -38.90
CA ASP A 636 36.69 -44.36 -39.12
C ASP A 636 35.90 -44.23 -37.80
N SER A 637 36.56 -44.41 -36.65
CA SER A 637 36.00 -44.30 -35.28
C SER A 637 35.07 -43.09 -35.12
N GLY A 638 33.85 -43.32 -34.62
CA GLY A 638 32.82 -42.30 -34.47
C GLY A 638 32.09 -41.90 -35.76
N GLY A 639 32.50 -42.41 -36.92
CA GLY A 639 31.79 -42.23 -38.19
C GLY A 639 30.41 -42.89 -38.19
N ALA A 640 29.48 -42.33 -38.95
CA ALA A 640 28.12 -42.84 -39.04
C ALA A 640 28.00 -44.03 -40.00
N LEU A 641 27.32 -45.08 -39.53
CA LEU A 641 26.68 -46.10 -40.36
C LEU A 641 25.26 -45.60 -40.68
N VAL A 642 25.04 -45.21 -41.93
CA VAL A 642 23.79 -44.58 -42.39
C VAL A 642 22.93 -45.55 -43.20
N PHE A 643 21.62 -45.36 -43.10
CA PHE A 643 20.59 -46.12 -43.79
C PHE A 643 19.66 -45.15 -44.53
N LEU A 644 19.02 -45.60 -45.61
CA LEU A 644 18.05 -44.82 -46.36
C LEU A 644 16.63 -45.25 -45.98
N ASP A 645 15.81 -44.31 -45.52
CA ASP A 645 14.37 -44.50 -45.48
C ASP A 645 13.77 -44.25 -46.87
N ASN A 646 13.27 -45.33 -47.49
CA ASN A 646 12.69 -45.30 -48.82
C ASN A 646 11.26 -44.73 -48.85
N LYS A 647 10.67 -44.35 -47.71
CA LYS A 647 9.38 -43.63 -47.65
C LYS A 647 9.58 -42.11 -47.71
N THR A 648 10.57 -41.59 -46.99
CA THR A 648 10.89 -40.16 -46.90
C THR A 648 11.95 -39.71 -47.90
N GLU A 649 12.66 -40.67 -48.52
CA GLU A 649 13.87 -40.47 -49.33
C GLU A 649 15.02 -39.78 -48.55
N THR A 650 15.02 -39.89 -47.21
CA THR A 650 16.05 -39.31 -46.34
C THR A 650 16.98 -40.37 -45.73
N TRP A 651 18.26 -40.02 -45.64
CA TRP A 651 19.27 -40.81 -44.92
C TRP A 651 19.23 -40.50 -43.41
N PHE A 652 19.33 -41.53 -42.59
CA PHE A 652 19.44 -41.42 -41.14
C PHE A 652 20.63 -42.22 -40.60
N VAL A 653 21.15 -41.85 -39.42
CA VAL A 653 22.22 -42.58 -38.74
C VAL A 653 21.65 -43.72 -37.91
N GLY A 654 22.02 -44.96 -38.23
CA GLY A 654 21.60 -46.14 -37.47
C GLY A 654 22.65 -46.62 -36.47
N GLY A 655 23.93 -46.47 -36.82
CA GLY A 655 25.06 -46.88 -36.00
C GLY A 655 26.21 -45.88 -35.99
N LEU A 656 27.10 -45.96 -34.99
CA LEU A 656 28.37 -45.24 -34.94
C LEU A 656 29.52 -46.25 -34.87
N VAL A 657 30.58 -46.07 -35.68
CA VAL A 657 31.76 -46.96 -35.68
C VAL A 657 32.40 -46.94 -34.28
N SER A 658 32.31 -48.06 -33.56
CA SER A 658 32.78 -48.17 -32.18
C SER A 658 34.04 -49.01 -32.10
N TRP A 659 33.94 -50.32 -32.33
CA TRP A 659 35.08 -51.25 -32.25
C TRP A 659 34.94 -52.41 -33.24
N GLY A 660 35.97 -53.24 -33.33
CA GLY A 660 36.01 -54.39 -34.22
C GLY A 660 37.35 -55.12 -34.10
N SER A 661 37.58 -56.09 -34.98
CA SER A 661 38.85 -56.82 -35.02
C SER A 661 40.05 -55.92 -35.32
N ILE A 662 41.22 -56.35 -34.84
CA ILE A 662 42.51 -55.73 -35.14
C ILE A 662 42.82 -55.81 -36.66
N ASN A 663 42.39 -56.87 -37.32
CA ASN A 663 42.49 -57.07 -38.76
C ASN A 663 41.15 -56.75 -39.41
N CYS A 664 40.95 -55.52 -39.92
CA CYS A 664 39.66 -55.16 -40.54
C CYS A 664 39.34 -56.11 -41.72
N GLY A 665 38.09 -56.57 -41.78
CA GLY A 665 37.62 -57.39 -42.90
C GLY A 665 38.23 -58.79 -42.97
N GLU A 666 38.67 -59.37 -41.86
CA GLU A 666 38.88 -60.81 -41.76
C GLU A 666 37.55 -61.57 -41.95
N ALA A 667 37.60 -62.81 -42.47
CA ALA A 667 36.38 -63.60 -42.67
C ALA A 667 35.79 -64.05 -41.31
N GLY A 668 34.48 -63.87 -41.13
CA GLY A 668 33.79 -64.16 -39.87
C GLY A 668 33.99 -63.14 -38.74
N GLN A 669 34.63 -61.99 -39.00
CA GLN A 669 34.72 -60.86 -38.08
C GLN A 669 33.95 -59.66 -38.64
N TYR A 670 33.29 -58.90 -37.76
CA TYR A 670 32.32 -57.87 -38.13
C TYR A 670 32.61 -56.57 -37.39
N GLY A 671 32.44 -55.42 -38.04
CA GLY A 671 32.45 -54.13 -37.36
C GLY A 671 31.31 -54.03 -36.36
N VAL A 672 31.58 -53.51 -35.17
CA VAL A 672 30.61 -53.32 -34.09
C VAL A 672 30.33 -51.83 -33.93
N TYR A 673 29.05 -51.49 -33.95
CA TYR A 673 28.56 -50.12 -34.00
C TYR A 673 27.62 -49.83 -32.83
N THR A 674 27.75 -48.66 -32.20
CA THR A 674 26.79 -48.20 -31.19
C THR A 674 25.43 -47.98 -31.83
N LYS A 675 24.39 -48.66 -31.34
CA LYS A 675 23.02 -48.65 -31.90
C LYS A 675 22.30 -47.35 -31.53
N VAL A 676 22.35 -46.35 -32.42
CA VAL A 676 21.96 -44.95 -32.11
C VAL A 676 20.52 -44.80 -31.65
N ILE A 677 19.59 -45.65 -32.12
CA ILE A 677 18.17 -45.56 -31.73
C ILE A 677 17.96 -45.74 -30.21
N ASN A 678 18.83 -46.50 -29.53
CA ASN A 678 18.74 -46.68 -28.07
C ASN A 678 19.04 -45.36 -27.31
N TYR A 679 19.71 -44.40 -27.94
CA TYR A 679 20.20 -43.17 -27.33
C TYR A 679 19.44 -41.90 -27.74
N ILE A 680 18.35 -42.03 -28.51
CA ILE A 680 17.55 -40.87 -28.95
C ILE A 680 17.08 -39.98 -27.80
N PRO A 681 16.53 -40.51 -26.68
CA PRO A 681 16.12 -39.67 -25.55
C PRO A 681 17.28 -38.90 -24.92
N TRP A 682 18.49 -39.47 -24.91
CA TRP A 682 19.70 -38.83 -24.40
C TRP A 682 20.18 -37.71 -25.33
N ILE A 683 20.16 -37.94 -26.65
CA ILE A 683 20.48 -36.94 -27.67
C ILE A 683 19.50 -35.76 -27.59
N GLU A 684 18.19 -36.02 -27.60
CA GLU A 684 17.16 -35.00 -27.52
C GLU A 684 17.24 -34.20 -26.22
N ASN A 685 17.46 -34.86 -25.08
CA ASN A 685 17.62 -34.19 -23.78
C ASN A 685 18.83 -33.24 -23.76
N ILE A 686 19.96 -33.60 -24.36
CA ILE A 686 21.13 -32.70 -24.43
C ILE A 686 20.85 -31.55 -25.39
N ILE A 687 20.28 -31.82 -26.57
CA ILE A 687 20.06 -30.80 -27.60
C ILE A 687 19.04 -29.75 -27.14
N ASN A 688 17.93 -30.16 -26.51
CA ASN A 688 16.85 -29.24 -26.09
C ASN A 688 17.22 -28.29 -24.94
N ASN A 689 18.39 -28.46 -24.32
CA ASN A 689 18.90 -27.56 -23.27
C ASN A 689 19.78 -26.40 -23.83
N PHE A 690 19.87 -26.23 -25.17
CA PHE A 690 20.69 -25.20 -25.85
C PHE A 690 20.06 -24.66 -27.15
#